data_AF-A0AAU2E6D2-F1
#
_entry.id   AF-A0AAU2E6D2-F1
#
_cell.length_a   1.000
_cell.length_b   1.000
_cell.length_c   1.000
_cell.angle_alpha   90.00
_cell.angle_beta   90.00
_cell.angle_gamma   90.00
#
_symmetry.space_group_name_H-M   'P 1'
#
loop_
_entity.id
_entity.type
_entity.pdbx_description
1 polymer ?
#
loop_
_entity_poly.entity_id
_entity_poly.type
_entity_poly.pdbx_seq_one_letter_code
_entity_poly.pdbx_strand_id
1 'polypeptide(L)'
;MTDRAEVPPDAGPVLPRAVLRDLPGRDGWLGDPEVCVAVLDGPVDLDHPCFAGADLTRLDTLVGQPAGPGPMSLHGTHVASLLFGQPGSPVVGVVPRCRGLLLPVFTDAADGRVPQLDLARAIERAVQEGAQVINVSGGERSQDGRAEGVLERVLRRCAESGVLVVAAVGNDGGDFVQVPAAVPSVLAVGAAGPGGEPLELNNYGAAYAGNGVLAPGQDVLGAAPGGGTAALTGSSFATPLVAGAAALLVAAQLAEGRAADPGAAGRAVLASAAGTPCSPDDSPACRRRLVGHLDIAAAHRLISTGADNSPVEQPSSPAEATVLALSARPAPRPEQPIPPEPGVNAAGPTGTPPSVPNQGVTTMDTETLPATPAEAPVAAPEPPDRSGVTASAPCSCGGADAAARPEPAPVAVQPPPAPPDPAPRDPAPRDPVPRGVRPSCGCGGGGARPLVYAIGEIGVDFQTEARRDTFRQQMAPVPGRPTEEGESTELPPNPYDPGQLYDYLLWNPWASDKLTWTLTMDSTPIYALEAEPAAGLDWSTPVLAPEELDQDALELAVGRPAELARMLRTLAAPPVSTVYRVFRDAIVGQVRPKHDPAGYVSRVSVPGVLTDRTTRLFSGQVVPVVEVKSRGLYTWNETALIDSVLGAVREDSRARGVTIEDVSLGKTVRAFLDKIYYQFRNLGQSSADRALNYAGTNAFLFGSQLSEGLLSAKHVPGPEDRLYALDSISVAKSPYCRMGSDCQDVVVRFFDPEDERRSRVTYLFTIDVSDELPVSLAPTHQFLGDM
;
A
#
# COMPACT_ATOMS: atom_id res chain seq x y z
N MET A 1 -1.58 -43.60 32.29
CA MET A 1 -3.02 -43.89 32.19
C MET A 1 -3.76 -42.74 32.83
N THR A 2 -4.20 -41.81 32.00
CA THR A 2 -5.08 -40.67 32.27
C THR A 2 -5.59 -40.30 30.88
N ASP A 3 -6.90 -40.22 30.69
CA ASP A 3 -7.48 -40.25 29.35
C ASP A 3 -7.16 -38.98 28.54
N ARG A 4 -6.67 -39.18 27.31
CA ARG A 4 -7.00 -38.28 26.22
C ARG A 4 -8.37 -38.71 25.73
N ALA A 5 -9.37 -37.85 25.87
CA ALA A 5 -10.66 -38.06 25.21
C ALA A 5 -10.42 -38.10 23.69
N GLU A 6 -10.88 -39.17 23.05
CA GLU A 6 -10.84 -39.28 21.59
C GLU A 6 -11.83 -38.28 21.00
N VAL A 7 -11.33 -37.32 20.21
CA VAL A 7 -12.19 -36.49 19.37
C VAL A 7 -12.74 -37.41 18.27
N PRO A 8 -14.07 -37.55 18.12
CA PRO A 8 -14.62 -38.46 17.14
C PRO A 8 -14.30 -37.97 15.71
N PRO A 9 -13.77 -38.82 14.82
CA PRO A 9 -13.71 -38.51 13.40
C PRO A 9 -15.12 -38.46 12.81
N ASP A 10 -15.26 -37.81 11.66
CA ASP A 10 -16.50 -37.73 10.86
C ASP A 10 -17.65 -36.91 11.49
N ALA A 11 -17.33 -35.73 12.02
CA ALA A 11 -18.32 -34.67 12.22
C ALA A 11 -18.57 -33.94 10.89
N GLY A 12 -19.76 -34.12 10.31
CA GLY A 12 -20.18 -33.44 9.07
C GLY A 12 -20.26 -31.90 9.20
N PRO A 13 -20.40 -31.19 8.07
CA PRO A 13 -20.23 -29.73 8.00
C PRO A 13 -21.21 -28.95 8.88
N VAL A 14 -20.75 -27.82 9.41
CA VAL A 14 -21.47 -27.03 10.41
C VAL A 14 -22.63 -26.28 9.75
N LEU A 15 -23.86 -26.69 10.05
CA LEU A 15 -25.07 -26.03 9.57
C LEU A 15 -25.21 -24.63 10.21
N PRO A 16 -25.72 -23.59 9.50
CA PRO A 16 -25.75 -22.21 10.02
C PRO A 16 -26.50 -22.08 11.35
N ARG A 17 -27.62 -22.79 11.48
CA ARG A 17 -28.47 -22.81 12.70
C ARG A 17 -27.84 -23.57 13.88
N ALA A 18 -26.65 -24.14 13.74
CA ALA A 18 -25.93 -24.78 14.85
C ALA A 18 -25.62 -23.79 15.98
N VAL A 19 -25.47 -22.49 15.70
CA VAL A 19 -25.29 -21.45 16.74
C VAL A 19 -26.53 -21.25 17.63
N LEU A 20 -27.70 -21.74 17.20
CA LEU A 20 -28.96 -21.65 17.94
C LEU A 20 -29.24 -22.90 18.78
N ARG A 21 -28.27 -23.81 18.91
CA ARG A 21 -28.44 -25.15 19.52
C ARG A 21 -29.07 -25.11 20.90
N ASP A 22 -28.65 -24.14 21.71
CA ASP A 22 -28.95 -24.01 23.14
C ASP A 22 -30.09 -23.02 23.44
N LEU A 23 -30.71 -22.42 22.40
CA LEU A 23 -31.92 -21.62 22.56
C LEU A 23 -33.16 -22.52 22.74
N PRO A 24 -34.03 -22.23 23.73
CA PRO A 24 -35.30 -22.93 23.85
C PRO A 24 -36.18 -22.64 22.63
N GLY A 25 -36.69 -23.71 22.01
CA GLY A 25 -37.57 -23.60 20.83
C GLY A 25 -36.88 -23.09 19.56
N ARG A 26 -35.56 -23.30 19.40
CA ARG A 26 -34.70 -22.82 18.29
C ARG A 26 -35.28 -22.92 16.86
N ASP A 27 -36.21 -23.81 16.59
CA ASP A 27 -36.83 -23.98 15.27
C ASP A 27 -37.85 -22.86 14.95
N GLY A 28 -38.36 -22.16 15.96
CA GLY A 28 -39.18 -20.95 15.81
C GLY A 28 -38.39 -19.66 15.65
N TRP A 29 -37.08 -19.66 15.90
CA TRP A 29 -36.20 -18.49 15.85
C TRP A 29 -35.80 -18.14 14.41
N LEU A 30 -36.74 -17.59 13.64
CA LEU A 30 -36.60 -17.40 12.18
C LEU A 30 -36.28 -15.95 11.77
N GLY A 31 -36.24 -14.99 12.71
CA GLY A 31 -36.17 -13.56 12.43
C GLY A 31 -37.54 -12.91 12.28
N ASP A 32 -37.55 -11.59 12.11
CA ASP A 32 -38.75 -10.76 11.96
C ASP A 32 -38.58 -9.78 10.79
N PRO A 33 -39.60 -9.59 9.91
CA PRO A 33 -39.50 -8.68 8.75
C PRO A 33 -39.21 -7.21 9.07
N GLU A 34 -39.49 -6.72 10.28
CA GLU A 34 -39.13 -5.35 10.68
C GLU A 34 -37.62 -5.19 10.95
N VAL A 35 -36.88 -6.29 11.09
CA VAL A 35 -35.42 -6.31 11.23
C VAL A 35 -34.77 -6.46 9.86
N CYS A 36 -33.96 -5.48 9.49
CA CYS A 36 -33.23 -5.40 8.25
C CYS A 36 -31.73 -5.62 8.48
N VAL A 37 -31.16 -6.59 7.76
CA VAL A 37 -29.75 -6.96 7.82
C VAL A 37 -29.08 -6.70 6.46
N ALA A 38 -28.03 -5.88 6.45
CA ALA A 38 -27.24 -5.63 5.25
C ALA A 38 -26.04 -6.59 5.17
N VAL A 39 -25.72 -7.05 3.95
CA VAL A 39 -24.55 -7.86 3.62
C VAL A 39 -23.69 -7.08 2.64
N LEU A 40 -22.50 -6.68 3.09
CA LEU A 40 -21.49 -5.99 2.29
C LEU A 40 -20.41 -7.00 1.93
N ASP A 41 -20.56 -7.63 0.77
CA ASP A 41 -19.77 -8.78 0.34
C ASP A 41 -19.54 -8.77 -1.18
N GLY A 42 -19.33 -9.92 -1.84
CA GLY A 42 -19.33 -10.02 -3.29
C GLY A 42 -20.75 -10.08 -3.89
N PRO A 43 -20.87 -10.26 -5.21
CA PRO A 43 -22.15 -10.53 -5.86
C PRO A 43 -22.84 -11.79 -5.30
N VAL A 44 -24.17 -11.77 -5.24
CA VAL A 44 -25.00 -12.88 -4.73
C VAL A 44 -25.81 -13.50 -5.85
N ASP A 45 -25.77 -14.83 -5.98
CA ASP A 45 -26.66 -15.61 -6.84
C ASP A 45 -28.05 -15.69 -6.21
N LEU A 46 -28.93 -14.76 -6.60
CA LEU A 46 -30.33 -14.69 -6.14
C LEU A 46 -31.23 -15.77 -6.77
N ASP A 47 -30.82 -16.41 -7.86
CA ASP A 47 -31.55 -17.52 -8.47
C ASP A 47 -31.27 -18.86 -7.73
N HIS A 48 -30.35 -18.86 -6.76
CA HIS A 48 -30.04 -20.04 -5.95
C HIS A 48 -31.27 -20.52 -5.15
N PRO A 49 -31.61 -21.84 -5.18
CA PRO A 49 -32.81 -22.36 -4.53
C PRO A 49 -32.95 -22.10 -3.02
N CYS A 50 -31.87 -21.72 -2.30
CA CYS A 50 -31.98 -21.37 -0.89
C CYS A 50 -32.62 -20.00 -0.63
N PHE A 51 -32.68 -19.10 -1.62
CA PHE A 51 -33.29 -17.77 -1.47
C PHE A 51 -34.76 -17.72 -1.92
N ALA A 52 -35.33 -18.85 -2.36
CA ALA A 52 -36.70 -18.95 -2.83
C ALA A 52 -37.73 -18.63 -1.73
N GLY A 53 -38.14 -17.36 -1.64
CA GLY A 53 -39.05 -16.83 -0.61
C GLY A 53 -38.41 -15.89 0.41
N ALA A 54 -37.11 -15.58 0.29
CA ALA A 54 -36.44 -14.58 1.11
C ALA A 54 -36.73 -13.15 0.61
N ASP A 55 -36.91 -12.19 1.53
CA ASP A 55 -37.04 -10.76 1.19
C ASP A 55 -35.67 -10.12 1.00
N LEU A 56 -35.09 -10.27 -0.21
CA LEU A 56 -33.76 -9.79 -0.55
C LEU A 56 -33.80 -8.68 -1.60
N THR A 57 -33.30 -7.50 -1.22
CA THR A 57 -33.11 -6.36 -2.13
C THR A 57 -31.61 -6.19 -2.43
N ARG A 58 -31.20 -6.40 -3.67
CA ARG A 58 -29.88 -5.92 -4.14
C ARG A 58 -29.93 -4.41 -4.33
N LEU A 59 -28.89 -3.72 -3.86
CA LEU A 59 -28.70 -2.29 -4.05
C LEU A 59 -27.45 -2.05 -4.92
N ASP A 60 -27.53 -1.05 -5.80
CA ASP A 60 -26.42 -0.72 -6.68
C ASP A 60 -25.28 0.00 -5.93
N THR A 61 -24.07 -0.45 -6.21
CA THR A 61 -22.79 0.08 -5.73
C THR A 61 -21.89 0.38 -6.94
N LEU A 62 -20.58 0.56 -6.74
CA LEU A 62 -19.63 0.57 -7.87
C LEU A 62 -19.46 -0.81 -8.52
N VAL A 63 -19.98 -1.88 -7.90
CA VAL A 63 -19.88 -3.27 -8.37
C VAL A 63 -21.17 -3.65 -9.11
N GLY A 64 -21.28 -3.19 -10.36
CA GLY A 64 -22.47 -3.43 -11.20
C GLY A 64 -22.63 -4.86 -11.75
N GLN A 65 -21.67 -5.77 -11.55
CA GLN A 65 -21.71 -7.09 -12.16
C GLN A 65 -22.67 -8.06 -11.43
N PRO A 66 -23.37 -8.96 -12.16
CA PRO A 66 -24.13 -10.05 -11.56
C PRO A 66 -23.20 -11.10 -10.92
N ALA A 67 -23.77 -12.05 -10.19
CA ALA A 67 -23.00 -13.20 -9.72
C ALA A 67 -22.57 -14.09 -10.89
N GLY A 68 -21.37 -14.65 -10.77
CA GLY A 68 -20.77 -15.55 -11.75
C GLY A 68 -19.96 -16.66 -11.09
N PRO A 69 -19.09 -17.36 -11.86
CA PRO A 69 -18.28 -18.48 -11.35
C PRO A 69 -17.03 -18.04 -10.56
N GLY A 70 -16.96 -16.78 -10.13
CA GLY A 70 -15.78 -16.20 -9.48
C GLY A 70 -15.75 -16.40 -7.95
N PRO A 71 -14.58 -16.22 -7.31
CA PRO A 71 -14.38 -16.48 -5.88
C PRO A 71 -15.17 -15.54 -4.96
N MET A 72 -15.37 -14.28 -5.34
CA MET A 72 -16.16 -13.31 -4.58
C MET A 72 -17.66 -13.51 -4.82
N SER A 73 -18.06 -13.93 -6.03
CA SER A 73 -19.43 -14.40 -6.28
C SER A 73 -19.79 -15.63 -5.43
N LEU A 74 -18.84 -16.57 -5.24
CA LEU A 74 -18.98 -17.69 -4.30
C LEU A 74 -19.07 -17.19 -2.85
N HIS A 75 -18.15 -16.32 -2.43
CA HIS A 75 -18.09 -15.79 -1.07
C HIS A 75 -19.39 -15.07 -0.67
N GLY A 76 -19.88 -14.14 -1.50
CA GLY A 76 -21.11 -13.39 -1.24
C GLY A 76 -22.36 -14.26 -1.20
N THR A 77 -22.49 -15.18 -2.17
CA THR A 77 -23.60 -16.15 -2.22
C THR A 77 -23.61 -17.05 -0.98
N HIS A 78 -22.43 -17.52 -0.55
CA HIS A 78 -22.29 -18.33 0.65
C HIS A 78 -22.68 -17.51 1.90
N VAL A 79 -22.05 -16.36 2.14
CA VAL A 79 -22.30 -15.47 3.29
C VAL A 79 -23.78 -15.08 3.41
N ALA A 80 -24.43 -14.72 2.30
CA ALA A 80 -25.85 -14.40 2.28
C ALA A 80 -26.74 -15.60 2.64
N SER A 81 -26.38 -16.82 2.23
CA SER A 81 -27.15 -18.03 2.56
C SER A 81 -27.11 -18.40 4.05
N LEU A 82 -25.99 -18.11 4.74
CA LEU A 82 -25.84 -18.32 6.18
C LEU A 82 -26.83 -17.46 6.99
N LEU A 83 -27.20 -16.28 6.46
CA LEU A 83 -28.24 -15.41 7.03
C LEU A 83 -29.65 -15.82 6.58
N PHE A 84 -29.90 -15.85 5.26
CA PHE A 84 -31.26 -15.79 4.71
C PHE A 84 -31.78 -17.08 4.05
N GLY A 85 -31.00 -18.17 4.07
CA GLY A 85 -31.40 -19.45 3.45
C GLY A 85 -32.71 -20.01 4.01
N GLN A 86 -33.67 -20.33 3.16
CA GLN A 86 -35.05 -20.58 3.54
C GLN A 86 -35.30 -21.97 4.15
N PRO A 87 -36.23 -22.11 5.11
CA PRO A 87 -36.61 -23.41 5.67
C PRO A 87 -37.11 -24.39 4.60
N GLY A 88 -36.55 -25.61 4.60
CA GLY A 88 -36.87 -26.63 3.60
C GLY A 88 -36.05 -26.55 2.31
N SER A 89 -35.15 -25.57 2.17
CA SER A 89 -34.17 -25.48 1.09
C SER A 89 -32.83 -26.17 1.45
N PRO A 90 -31.84 -26.25 0.53
CA PRO A 90 -30.54 -26.89 0.80
C PRO A 90 -29.73 -26.27 1.94
N VAL A 91 -29.95 -24.99 2.26
CA VAL A 91 -29.27 -24.26 3.33
C VAL A 91 -30.31 -23.46 4.10
N VAL A 92 -30.45 -23.70 5.40
CA VAL A 92 -31.32 -22.90 6.26
C VAL A 92 -30.46 -21.95 7.09
N GLY A 93 -30.64 -20.65 6.87
CA GLY A 93 -29.91 -19.58 7.53
C GLY A 93 -30.38 -19.30 8.96
N VAL A 94 -29.70 -18.37 9.62
CA VAL A 94 -30.01 -17.95 11.00
C VAL A 94 -31.29 -17.10 11.06
N VAL A 95 -31.51 -16.21 10.08
CA VAL A 95 -32.59 -15.19 10.03
C VAL A 95 -33.38 -15.18 8.70
N PRO A 96 -33.97 -16.30 8.26
CA PRO A 96 -34.69 -16.39 6.98
C PRO A 96 -35.91 -15.45 6.82
N ARG A 97 -36.43 -14.83 7.89
CA ARG A 97 -37.57 -13.89 7.83
C ARG A 97 -37.20 -12.42 8.00
N CYS A 98 -35.92 -12.10 8.26
CA CYS A 98 -35.47 -10.71 8.27
C CYS A 98 -35.34 -10.19 6.83
N ARG A 99 -35.58 -8.88 6.64
CA ARG A 99 -35.33 -8.19 5.37
C ARG A 99 -33.82 -8.15 5.10
N GLY A 100 -33.38 -8.57 3.91
CA GLY A 100 -31.99 -8.56 3.51
C GLY A 100 -31.66 -7.45 2.51
N LEU A 101 -30.60 -6.69 2.77
CA LEU A 101 -30.00 -5.76 1.79
C LEU A 101 -28.66 -6.32 1.32
N LEU A 102 -28.48 -6.43 0.01
CA LEU A 102 -27.25 -6.97 -0.59
C LEU A 102 -26.52 -5.83 -1.30
N LEU A 103 -25.33 -5.47 -0.80
CA LEU A 103 -24.51 -4.37 -1.31
C LEU A 103 -23.13 -4.89 -1.73
N PRO A 104 -22.94 -5.30 -2.99
CA PRO A 104 -21.66 -5.85 -3.43
C PRO A 104 -20.53 -4.81 -3.34
N VAL A 105 -19.48 -5.12 -2.60
CA VAL A 105 -18.24 -4.35 -2.47
C VAL A 105 -17.04 -5.13 -2.99
N PHE A 106 -16.97 -6.45 -2.78
CA PHE A 106 -15.91 -7.30 -3.33
C PHE A 106 -16.16 -7.59 -4.82
N THR A 107 -15.11 -7.78 -5.62
CA THR A 107 -15.22 -8.07 -7.05
C THR A 107 -14.34 -9.24 -7.48
N ASP A 108 -14.82 -10.01 -8.46
CA ASP A 108 -14.08 -11.14 -9.06
C ASP A 108 -12.94 -10.69 -10.00
N ALA A 109 -12.71 -9.37 -10.17
CA ALA A 109 -11.78 -8.80 -11.14
C ALA A 109 -10.65 -7.94 -10.53
N ALA A 110 -10.70 -7.68 -9.22
CA ALA A 110 -9.65 -6.98 -8.47
C ALA A 110 -8.75 -7.97 -7.71
N ASP A 111 -7.71 -7.48 -7.02
CA ASP A 111 -6.82 -8.27 -6.17
C ASP A 111 -7.45 -8.68 -4.81
N GLY A 112 -8.77 -8.80 -4.77
CA GLY A 112 -9.56 -9.06 -3.56
C GLY A 112 -9.72 -7.86 -2.62
N ARG A 113 -9.02 -6.73 -2.85
CA ARG A 113 -9.10 -5.54 -1.99
C ARG A 113 -10.32 -4.68 -2.28
N VAL A 114 -10.82 -4.02 -1.23
CA VAL A 114 -11.84 -2.98 -1.31
C VAL A 114 -11.29 -1.71 -0.66
N PRO A 115 -11.25 -0.56 -1.38
CA PRO A 115 -10.89 0.71 -0.78
C PRO A 115 -11.82 1.05 0.39
N GLN A 116 -11.26 1.53 1.51
CA GLN A 116 -12.05 1.86 2.71
C GLN A 116 -13.12 2.93 2.43
N LEU A 117 -12.90 3.80 1.44
CA LEU A 117 -13.89 4.74 0.90
C LEU A 117 -15.13 4.05 0.33
N ASP A 118 -14.98 2.93 -0.38
CA ASP A 118 -16.10 2.23 -1.03
C ASP A 118 -16.86 1.35 -0.04
N LEU A 119 -16.15 0.75 0.92
CA LEU A 119 -16.78 0.16 2.10
C LEU A 119 -17.59 1.21 2.88
N ALA A 120 -17.03 2.40 3.12
CA ALA A 120 -17.72 3.49 3.81
C ALA A 120 -18.98 3.96 3.06
N ARG A 121 -18.92 4.09 1.72
CA ARG A 121 -20.08 4.41 0.87
C ARG A 121 -21.18 3.35 0.98
N ALA A 122 -20.81 2.06 0.97
CA ALA A 122 -21.76 0.96 1.11
C ALA A 122 -22.40 0.94 2.51
N ILE A 123 -21.63 1.21 3.58
CA ILE A 123 -22.16 1.32 4.94
C ILE A 123 -23.14 2.52 5.04
N GLU A 124 -22.79 3.71 4.52
CA GLU A 124 -23.72 4.85 4.51
C GLU A 124 -25.02 4.53 3.74
N ARG A 125 -24.94 3.81 2.61
CA ARG A 125 -26.14 3.40 1.86
C ARG A 125 -26.98 2.37 2.62
N ALA A 126 -26.36 1.39 3.28
CA ALA A 126 -27.07 0.42 4.11
C ALA A 126 -27.84 1.10 5.26
N VAL A 127 -27.24 2.09 5.93
CA VAL A 127 -27.91 2.89 6.97
C VAL A 127 -29.08 3.71 6.38
N GLN A 128 -28.91 4.33 5.21
CA GLN A 128 -29.97 5.10 4.54
C GLN A 128 -31.18 4.25 4.14
N GLU A 129 -30.97 2.97 3.82
CA GLU A 129 -31.99 1.99 3.42
C GLU A 129 -32.60 1.23 4.62
N GLY A 130 -32.22 1.62 5.85
CA GLY A 130 -32.83 1.16 7.10
C GLY A 130 -32.20 -0.08 7.73
N ALA A 131 -30.96 -0.46 7.40
CA ALA A 131 -30.29 -1.61 8.02
C ALA A 131 -30.02 -1.36 9.51
N GLN A 132 -30.52 -2.25 10.38
CA GLN A 132 -30.21 -2.26 11.82
C GLN A 132 -28.93 -3.04 12.14
N VAL A 133 -28.58 -4.03 11.32
CA VAL A 133 -27.34 -4.82 11.43
C VAL A 133 -26.62 -4.84 10.07
N ILE A 134 -25.29 -4.66 10.06
CA ILE A 134 -24.47 -4.62 8.85
C ILE A 134 -23.34 -5.66 8.97
N ASN A 135 -23.40 -6.71 8.15
CA ASN A 135 -22.38 -7.76 8.05
C ASN A 135 -21.30 -7.37 7.03
N VAL A 136 -20.03 -7.34 7.46
CA VAL A 136 -18.85 -7.15 6.61
C VAL A 136 -17.92 -8.36 6.77
N SER A 137 -18.03 -9.36 5.90
CA SER A 137 -17.26 -10.62 6.00
C SER A 137 -15.83 -10.52 5.43
N GLY A 138 -15.20 -9.36 5.58
CA GLY A 138 -13.82 -9.09 5.18
C GLY A 138 -13.30 -7.78 5.77
N GLY A 139 -12.14 -7.32 5.32
CA GLY A 139 -11.52 -6.08 5.80
C GLY A 139 -10.15 -5.83 5.19
N GLU A 140 -9.53 -4.70 5.54
CA GLU A 140 -8.14 -4.38 5.19
C GLU A 140 -7.25 -4.43 6.45
N ARG A 141 -6.13 -5.15 6.38
CA ARG A 141 -5.16 -5.26 7.48
C ARG A 141 -4.51 -3.90 7.76
N SER A 142 -4.64 -3.44 9.01
CA SER A 142 -4.10 -2.17 9.51
C SER A 142 -2.90 -2.42 10.43
N GLN A 143 -2.02 -1.43 10.59
CA GLN A 143 -0.86 -1.53 11.49
C GLN A 143 -1.18 -1.13 12.93
N ASP A 144 -2.11 -0.19 13.13
CA ASP A 144 -2.50 0.36 14.43
C ASP A 144 -4.00 0.19 14.73
N GLY A 145 -4.72 -0.52 13.86
CA GLY A 145 -6.16 -0.75 13.97
C GLY A 145 -7.03 0.43 13.55
N ARG A 146 -6.43 1.57 13.15
CA ARG A 146 -7.20 2.73 12.68
C ARG A 146 -7.74 2.51 11.28
N ALA A 147 -8.97 2.96 11.07
CA ALA A 147 -9.59 3.11 9.77
C ALA A 147 -9.24 4.48 9.18
N GLU A 148 -9.31 4.61 7.85
CA GLU A 148 -9.27 5.91 7.19
C GLU A 148 -10.39 6.81 7.71
N GLY A 149 -10.11 8.11 7.85
CA GLY A 149 -11.03 9.04 8.50
C GLY A 149 -12.41 9.17 7.83
N VAL A 150 -12.61 8.67 6.60
CA VAL A 150 -13.96 8.52 6.01
C VAL A 150 -14.70 7.35 6.66
N LEU A 151 -14.13 6.14 6.61
CA LEU A 151 -14.69 4.94 7.20
C LEU A 151 -14.88 5.10 8.72
N GLU A 152 -13.92 5.69 9.42
CA GLU A 152 -14.00 5.94 10.87
C GLU A 152 -15.22 6.81 11.24
N ARG A 153 -15.49 7.89 10.50
CA ARG A 153 -16.69 8.73 10.72
C ARG A 153 -18.00 8.00 10.43
N VAL A 154 -18.01 7.12 9.43
CA VAL A 154 -19.20 6.35 9.06
C VAL A 154 -19.51 5.29 10.11
N LEU A 155 -18.50 4.53 10.57
CA LEU A 155 -18.65 3.55 11.66
C LEU A 155 -19.08 4.21 12.97
N ARG A 156 -18.55 5.40 13.27
CA ARG A 156 -18.98 6.21 14.42
C ARG A 156 -20.45 6.63 14.29
N ARG A 157 -20.87 7.14 13.13
CA ARG A 157 -22.28 7.50 12.88
C ARG A 157 -23.21 6.29 13.00
N CYS A 158 -22.78 5.10 12.57
CA CYS A 158 -23.57 3.87 12.76
C CYS A 158 -23.89 3.65 14.24
N ALA A 159 -22.87 3.68 15.10
CA ALA A 159 -23.04 3.53 16.54
C ALA A 159 -23.88 4.66 17.18
N GLU A 160 -23.67 5.92 16.76
CA GLU A 160 -24.49 7.07 17.17
C GLU A 160 -25.96 6.95 16.72
N SER A 161 -26.23 6.21 15.64
CA SER A 161 -27.57 5.97 15.08
C SER A 161 -28.19 4.63 15.51
N GLY A 162 -27.54 3.89 16.42
CA GLY A 162 -28.01 2.59 16.90
C GLY A 162 -27.82 1.41 15.93
N VAL A 163 -27.08 1.57 14.84
CA VAL A 163 -26.81 0.51 13.85
C VAL A 163 -25.58 -0.30 14.23
N LEU A 164 -25.73 -1.62 14.34
CA LEU A 164 -24.63 -2.53 14.68
C LEU A 164 -23.87 -2.96 13.42
N VAL A 165 -22.58 -2.65 13.35
CA VAL A 165 -21.67 -3.22 12.34
C VAL A 165 -20.99 -4.46 12.93
N VAL A 166 -20.97 -5.56 12.18
CA VAL A 166 -20.38 -6.86 12.56
C VAL A 166 -19.37 -7.26 11.48
N ALA A 167 -18.12 -7.54 11.85
CA ALA A 167 -17.05 -7.73 10.87
C ALA A 167 -16.04 -8.82 11.24
N ALA A 168 -15.48 -9.49 10.23
CA ALA A 168 -14.46 -10.53 10.39
C ALA A 168 -13.14 -9.99 10.96
N VAL A 169 -12.44 -10.74 11.81
CA VAL A 169 -11.08 -10.38 12.31
C VAL A 169 -9.96 -10.63 11.30
N GLY A 170 -10.19 -11.48 10.30
CA GLY A 170 -9.20 -11.87 9.29
C GLY A 170 -8.59 -13.25 9.55
N ASN A 171 -7.91 -13.76 8.52
CA ASN A 171 -7.54 -15.18 8.41
C ASN A 171 -6.00 -15.40 8.32
N ASP A 172 -5.18 -14.40 8.67
CA ASP A 172 -3.70 -14.44 8.61
C ASP A 172 -3.06 -15.21 9.79
N GLY A 173 -3.83 -15.61 10.81
CA GLY A 173 -3.39 -16.44 11.92
C GLY A 173 -2.47 -15.79 12.96
N GLY A 174 -2.39 -14.46 13.03
CA GLY A 174 -1.42 -13.74 13.87
C GLY A 174 -1.98 -12.61 14.74
N ASP A 175 -1.05 -11.92 15.42
CA ASP A 175 -1.28 -10.74 16.27
C ASP A 175 -1.55 -9.49 15.41
N PHE A 176 -2.54 -9.58 14.54
CA PHE A 176 -2.87 -8.61 13.50
C PHE A 176 -4.30 -8.10 13.67
N VAL A 177 -4.53 -6.89 13.13
CA VAL A 177 -5.81 -6.20 13.18
C VAL A 177 -6.23 -5.79 11.76
N GLN A 178 -7.53 -5.85 11.46
CA GLN A 178 -8.09 -5.39 10.19
C GLN A 178 -9.29 -4.50 10.41
N VAL A 179 -9.46 -3.49 9.55
CA VAL A 179 -10.61 -2.59 9.56
C VAL A 179 -11.68 -3.10 8.60
N PRO A 180 -12.97 -3.05 8.96
CA PRO A 180 -13.54 -2.26 10.06
C PRO A 180 -13.52 -2.94 11.46
N ALA A 181 -13.23 -4.23 11.57
CA ALA A 181 -13.35 -4.99 12.84
C ALA A 181 -12.52 -4.43 14.01
N ALA A 182 -11.35 -3.84 13.75
CA ALA A 182 -10.49 -3.25 14.77
C ALA A 182 -11.03 -1.94 15.38
N VAL A 183 -12.09 -1.36 14.81
CA VAL A 183 -12.71 -0.13 15.33
C VAL A 183 -13.61 -0.47 16.54
N PRO A 184 -13.42 0.14 17.73
CA PRO A 184 -14.10 -0.29 18.96
C PRO A 184 -15.64 -0.27 18.97
N SER A 185 -16.28 0.40 18.00
CA SER A 185 -17.74 0.43 17.84
C SER A 185 -18.30 -0.68 16.93
N VAL A 186 -17.43 -1.54 16.39
CA VAL A 186 -17.75 -2.68 15.53
C VAL A 186 -17.67 -3.96 16.36
N LEU A 187 -18.60 -4.90 16.17
CA LEU A 187 -18.51 -6.24 16.74
C LEU A 187 -17.58 -7.09 15.87
N ALA A 188 -16.38 -7.36 16.37
CA ALA A 188 -15.40 -8.19 15.66
C ALA A 188 -15.71 -9.68 15.85
N VAL A 189 -15.54 -10.48 14.80
CA VAL A 189 -15.88 -11.91 14.81
C VAL A 189 -14.72 -12.77 14.34
N GLY A 190 -14.32 -13.72 15.20
CA GLY A 190 -13.35 -14.75 14.89
C GLY A 190 -13.96 -16.14 14.69
N ALA A 191 -13.21 -17.02 14.03
CA ALA A 191 -13.60 -18.39 13.76
C ALA A 191 -13.09 -19.36 14.84
N ALA A 192 -14.01 -20.19 15.34
CA ALA A 192 -13.74 -21.36 16.16
C ALA A 192 -14.09 -22.66 15.41
N GLY A 193 -13.42 -23.75 15.78
CA GLY A 193 -13.76 -25.11 15.36
C GLY A 193 -14.92 -25.70 16.17
N PRO A 194 -15.37 -26.94 15.87
CA PRO A 194 -16.54 -27.57 16.51
C PRO A 194 -16.45 -27.74 18.04
N GLY A 195 -15.25 -27.69 18.62
CA GLY A 195 -15.02 -27.73 20.07
C GLY A 195 -15.04 -26.36 20.77
N GLY A 196 -15.28 -25.26 20.05
CA GLY A 196 -15.23 -23.89 20.59
C GLY A 196 -13.81 -23.29 20.70
N GLU A 197 -12.78 -24.07 20.35
CA GLU A 197 -11.39 -23.59 20.27
C GLU A 197 -11.18 -22.70 19.04
N PRO A 198 -10.42 -21.59 19.13
CA PRO A 198 -10.10 -20.74 17.98
C PRO A 198 -9.30 -21.48 16.92
N LEU A 199 -9.55 -21.18 15.65
CA LEU A 199 -8.76 -21.71 14.54
C LEU A 199 -7.37 -21.04 14.49
N GLU A 200 -6.33 -21.76 14.05
CA GLU A 200 -4.98 -21.19 13.93
C GLU A 200 -4.89 -20.04 12.92
N LEU A 201 -5.75 -20.03 11.90
CA LEU A 201 -5.93 -18.90 10.96
C LEU A 201 -6.55 -17.64 11.60
N ASN A 202 -7.13 -17.73 12.80
CA ASN A 202 -7.88 -16.63 13.37
C ASN A 202 -6.96 -15.52 13.89
N ASN A 203 -7.09 -14.30 13.34
CA ASN A 203 -6.37 -13.12 13.83
C ASN A 203 -6.80 -12.72 15.25
N TYR A 204 -5.84 -12.25 16.04
CA TYR A 204 -6.01 -12.04 17.49
C TYR A 204 -5.36 -10.75 18.02
N GLY A 205 -5.16 -9.75 17.15
CA GLY A 205 -4.57 -8.47 17.52
C GLY A 205 -5.27 -7.78 18.68
N ALA A 206 -4.49 -7.11 19.54
CA ALA A 206 -4.93 -6.60 20.84
C ALA A 206 -6.19 -5.69 20.85
N ALA A 207 -6.54 -5.06 19.71
CA ALA A 207 -7.80 -4.32 19.58
C ALA A 207 -9.04 -5.20 19.84
N TYR A 208 -8.99 -6.47 19.42
CA TYR A 208 -10.12 -7.41 19.53
C TYR A 208 -10.41 -7.88 20.97
N ALA A 209 -9.54 -7.60 21.93
CA ALA A 209 -9.75 -7.95 23.33
C ALA A 209 -10.94 -7.21 23.99
N GLY A 210 -11.40 -6.10 23.40
CA GLY A 210 -12.55 -5.33 23.88
C GLY A 210 -13.85 -5.50 23.09
N ASN A 211 -13.78 -5.99 21.85
CA ASN A 211 -14.93 -6.04 20.93
C ASN A 211 -15.04 -7.33 20.09
N GLY A 212 -14.21 -8.34 20.34
CA GLY A 212 -14.15 -9.58 19.56
C GLY A 212 -14.85 -10.78 20.21
N VAL A 213 -15.65 -11.52 19.43
CA VAL A 213 -16.28 -12.78 19.84
C VAL A 213 -15.93 -13.92 18.87
N LEU A 214 -15.73 -15.13 19.38
CA LEU A 214 -15.59 -16.33 18.55
C LEU A 214 -16.95 -16.94 18.22
N ALA A 215 -17.13 -17.40 16.98
CA ALA A 215 -18.27 -18.22 16.57
C ALA A 215 -17.81 -19.35 15.62
N PRO A 216 -18.63 -20.40 15.40
CA PRO A 216 -18.27 -21.50 14.50
C PRO A 216 -17.92 -20.99 13.10
N GLY A 217 -16.70 -21.27 12.66
CA GLY A 217 -16.15 -20.80 11.39
C GLY A 217 -15.31 -21.85 10.67
N GLN A 218 -15.50 -23.13 11.02
CA GLN A 218 -14.90 -24.27 10.35
C GLN A 218 -15.99 -25.07 9.64
N ASP A 219 -15.73 -25.42 8.38
CA ASP A 219 -16.53 -26.28 7.51
C ASP A 219 -18.03 -25.92 7.50
N VAL A 220 -18.31 -24.61 7.48
CA VAL A 220 -19.66 -24.05 7.56
C VAL A 220 -20.38 -24.28 6.23
N LEU A 221 -21.58 -24.89 6.28
CA LEU A 221 -22.34 -25.22 5.07
C LEU A 221 -23.15 -24.02 4.57
N GLY A 222 -22.88 -23.59 3.34
CA GLY A 222 -23.58 -22.51 2.65
C GLY A 222 -23.76 -22.77 1.15
N ALA A 223 -24.49 -21.89 0.49
CA ALA A 223 -24.78 -21.96 -0.94
C ALA A 223 -23.53 -21.72 -1.80
N ALA A 224 -23.54 -22.26 -3.02
CA ALA A 224 -22.57 -21.97 -4.07
C ALA A 224 -23.31 -21.58 -5.36
N PRO A 225 -22.83 -20.58 -6.13
CA PRO A 225 -23.46 -20.13 -7.37
C PRO A 225 -23.78 -21.26 -8.34
N GLY A 226 -24.94 -21.20 -9.01
CA GLY A 226 -25.41 -22.24 -9.92
C GLY A 226 -26.16 -23.39 -9.24
N GLY A 227 -26.60 -23.21 -7.99
CA GLY A 227 -27.49 -24.15 -7.28
C GLY A 227 -26.83 -25.21 -6.39
N GLY A 228 -25.52 -25.09 -6.12
CA GLY A 228 -24.77 -26.04 -5.29
C GLY A 228 -24.70 -25.64 -3.80
N THR A 229 -24.01 -26.46 -3.00
CA THR A 229 -23.62 -26.12 -1.62
C THR A 229 -22.15 -26.43 -1.40
N ALA A 230 -21.45 -25.57 -0.64
CA ALA A 230 -20.06 -25.74 -0.26
C ALA A 230 -19.91 -25.65 1.27
N ALA A 231 -18.92 -26.34 1.82
CA ALA A 231 -18.45 -26.13 3.19
C ALA A 231 -17.21 -25.23 3.13
N LEU A 232 -17.19 -24.11 3.86
CA LEU A 232 -16.08 -23.15 3.86
C LEU A 232 -15.60 -22.82 5.28
N THR A 233 -14.32 -22.45 5.39
CA THR A 233 -13.61 -22.24 6.67
C THR A 233 -12.94 -20.86 6.69
N GLY A 234 -13.15 -20.09 7.77
CA GLY A 234 -12.63 -18.72 7.94
C GLY A 234 -13.55 -17.82 8.76
N SER A 235 -12.99 -16.73 9.31
CA SER A 235 -13.74 -15.73 10.11
C SER A 235 -14.89 -15.09 9.32
N SER A 236 -14.73 -14.93 8.00
CA SER A 236 -15.76 -14.50 7.05
C SER A 236 -17.09 -15.27 7.12
N PHE A 237 -17.05 -16.55 7.47
CA PHE A 237 -18.24 -17.41 7.57
C PHE A 237 -18.79 -17.50 9.00
N ALA A 238 -17.98 -17.16 10.01
CA ALA A 238 -18.43 -16.97 11.39
C ALA A 238 -19.20 -15.64 11.57
N THR A 239 -18.75 -14.55 10.91
CA THR A 239 -19.37 -13.21 10.95
C THR A 239 -20.89 -13.20 10.70
N PRO A 240 -21.43 -13.82 9.62
CA PRO A 240 -22.87 -13.82 9.37
C PRO A 240 -23.68 -14.61 10.40
N LEU A 241 -23.07 -15.58 11.08
CA LEU A 241 -23.74 -16.30 12.17
C LEU A 241 -23.91 -15.41 13.40
N VAL A 242 -22.92 -14.56 13.70
CA VAL A 242 -23.01 -13.54 14.77
C VAL A 242 -23.93 -12.39 14.37
N ALA A 243 -23.89 -11.93 13.11
CA ALA A 243 -24.82 -10.90 12.61
C ALA A 243 -26.28 -11.39 12.65
N GLY A 244 -26.53 -12.65 12.26
CA GLY A 244 -27.82 -13.30 12.39
C GLY A 244 -28.25 -13.49 13.84
N ALA A 245 -27.33 -13.86 14.74
CA ALA A 245 -27.58 -13.94 16.17
C ALA A 245 -28.02 -12.58 16.74
N ALA A 246 -27.30 -11.49 16.43
CA ALA A 246 -27.66 -10.14 16.84
C ALA A 246 -29.02 -9.71 16.28
N ALA A 247 -29.33 -10.03 15.02
CA ALA A 247 -30.63 -9.73 14.40
C ALA A 247 -31.79 -10.52 15.05
N LEU A 248 -31.59 -11.78 15.47
CA LEU A 248 -32.57 -12.52 16.27
C LEU A 248 -32.82 -11.88 17.64
N LEU A 249 -31.78 -11.31 18.26
CA LEU A 249 -31.91 -10.59 19.53
C LEU A 249 -32.64 -9.26 19.37
N VAL A 250 -32.48 -8.55 18.24
CA VAL A 250 -33.28 -7.37 17.90
C VAL A 250 -34.74 -7.76 17.65
N ALA A 251 -35.01 -8.86 16.95
CA ALA A 251 -36.36 -9.39 16.77
C ALA A 251 -37.02 -9.75 18.12
N ALA A 252 -36.27 -10.27 19.09
CA ALA A 252 -36.78 -10.52 20.45
C ALA A 252 -37.15 -9.22 21.19
N GLN A 253 -36.39 -8.13 21.03
CA GLN A 253 -36.73 -6.83 21.60
C GLN A 253 -38.08 -6.32 21.05
N LEU A 254 -38.29 -6.41 19.74
CA LEU A 254 -39.55 -6.02 19.08
C LEU A 254 -40.73 -6.91 19.53
N ALA A 255 -40.52 -8.24 19.62
CA ALA A 255 -41.54 -9.19 20.08
C ALA A 255 -41.95 -8.97 21.56
N GLU A 256 -41.06 -8.42 22.39
CA GLU A 256 -41.37 -7.97 23.76
C GLU A 256 -42.01 -6.57 23.81
N GLY A 257 -42.26 -5.93 22.67
CA GLY A 257 -42.86 -4.59 22.57
C GLY A 257 -41.89 -3.45 22.88
N ARG A 258 -40.57 -3.70 22.80
CA ARG A 258 -39.52 -2.70 23.03
C ARG A 258 -38.99 -2.17 21.70
N ALA A 259 -38.39 -0.97 21.73
CA ALA A 259 -37.69 -0.45 20.56
C ALA A 259 -36.46 -1.32 20.23
N ALA A 260 -36.14 -1.43 18.94
CA ALA A 260 -34.90 -2.06 18.49
C ALA A 260 -33.67 -1.29 18.97
N ASP A 261 -32.80 -1.94 19.76
CA ASP A 261 -31.43 -1.51 20.07
C ASP A 261 -30.44 -2.62 19.63
N PRO A 262 -29.98 -2.58 18.36
CA PRO A 262 -28.89 -3.42 17.86
C PRO A 262 -27.57 -3.22 18.62
N GLY A 263 -27.35 -2.03 19.18
CA GLY A 263 -26.23 -1.77 20.07
C GLY A 263 -26.32 -2.63 21.35
N ALA A 264 -27.50 -2.73 21.97
CA ALA A 264 -27.73 -3.64 23.10
C ALA A 264 -27.59 -5.11 22.68
N ALA A 265 -28.00 -5.48 21.46
CA ALA A 265 -27.75 -6.82 20.92
C ALA A 265 -26.26 -7.14 20.86
N GLY A 266 -25.44 -6.24 20.31
CA GLY A 266 -23.98 -6.39 20.28
C GLY A 266 -23.34 -6.39 21.68
N ARG A 267 -23.75 -5.47 22.57
CA ARG A 267 -23.29 -5.43 23.97
C ARG A 267 -23.63 -6.74 24.72
N ALA A 268 -24.81 -7.30 24.50
CA ALA A 268 -25.23 -8.56 25.12
C ALA A 268 -24.43 -9.76 24.61
N VAL A 269 -24.13 -9.83 23.31
CA VAL A 269 -23.28 -10.89 22.73
C VAL A 269 -21.87 -10.87 23.32
N LEU A 270 -21.27 -9.69 23.52
CA LEU A 270 -19.96 -9.58 24.15
C LEU A 270 -20.02 -9.90 25.65
N ALA A 271 -21.01 -9.37 26.37
CA ALA A 271 -21.18 -9.60 27.81
C ALA A 271 -21.59 -11.05 28.16
N SER A 272 -22.10 -11.82 27.18
CA SER A 272 -22.46 -13.23 27.34
C SER A 272 -21.41 -14.21 26.85
N ALA A 273 -20.30 -13.73 26.26
CA ALA A 273 -19.32 -14.58 25.62
C ALA A 273 -18.67 -15.55 26.62
N ALA A 274 -18.79 -16.85 26.34
CA ALA A 274 -18.29 -17.92 27.18
C ALA A 274 -16.77 -18.09 27.00
N GLY A 275 -15.99 -17.51 27.91
CA GLY A 275 -14.55 -17.70 28.00
C GLY A 275 -14.14 -18.76 29.03
N THR A 276 -13.27 -19.69 28.64
CA THR A 276 -12.52 -20.52 29.61
C THR A 276 -11.39 -19.66 30.20
N PRO A 277 -11.22 -19.57 31.54
CA PRO A 277 -10.11 -18.84 32.14
C PRO A 277 -8.76 -19.30 31.59
N CYS A 278 -7.99 -18.36 31.05
CA CYS A 278 -6.75 -18.60 30.32
C CYS A 278 -5.65 -17.71 30.90
N SER A 279 -4.48 -18.28 31.20
CA SER A 279 -3.41 -17.60 31.93
C SER A 279 -2.01 -18.00 31.40
N PRO A 280 -1.07 -17.06 31.21
CA PRO A 280 -1.25 -15.62 31.40
C PRO A 280 -2.10 -15.01 30.27
N ASP A 281 -2.95 -14.07 30.66
CA ASP A 281 -4.05 -13.50 29.88
C ASP A 281 -3.57 -12.86 28.56
N ASP A 282 -2.38 -12.26 28.57
CA ASP A 282 -1.72 -11.62 27.41
C ASP A 282 -0.95 -12.62 26.50
N SER A 283 -0.95 -13.92 26.80
CA SER A 283 -0.32 -14.89 25.90
C SER A 283 -1.10 -15.00 24.58
N PRO A 284 -0.42 -15.26 23.44
CA PRO A 284 -1.09 -15.43 22.14
C PRO A 284 -2.22 -16.46 22.15
N ALA A 285 -2.05 -17.57 22.89
CA ALA A 285 -3.08 -18.60 23.04
C ALA A 285 -4.33 -18.13 23.81
N CYS A 286 -4.19 -17.15 24.70
CA CYS A 286 -5.32 -16.51 25.38
C CYS A 286 -5.93 -15.41 24.52
N ARG A 287 -5.11 -14.54 23.89
CA ARG A 287 -5.63 -13.51 22.96
C ARG A 287 -6.38 -14.10 21.77
N ARG A 288 -5.98 -15.28 21.26
CA ARG A 288 -6.74 -16.04 20.24
C ARG A 288 -8.20 -16.32 20.63
N ARG A 289 -8.55 -16.30 21.92
CA ARG A 289 -9.93 -16.52 22.41
C ARG A 289 -10.83 -15.29 22.31
N LEU A 290 -10.27 -14.12 21.99
CA LEU A 290 -10.94 -12.82 22.01
C LEU A 290 -11.61 -12.59 23.38
N VAL A 291 -12.83 -12.05 23.46
CA VAL A 291 -13.60 -11.97 24.72
C VAL A 291 -14.13 -13.36 25.15
N GLY A 292 -14.44 -14.24 24.19
CA GLY A 292 -14.94 -15.60 24.43
C GLY A 292 -15.75 -16.14 23.25
N HIS A 293 -16.37 -17.32 23.42
CA HIS A 293 -17.24 -17.92 22.42
C HIS A 293 -18.69 -17.42 22.54
N LEU A 294 -19.39 -17.27 21.41
CA LEU A 294 -20.81 -16.91 21.34
C LEU A 294 -21.68 -17.87 22.19
N ASP A 295 -22.35 -17.33 23.21
CA ASP A 295 -23.53 -17.93 23.85
C ASP A 295 -24.74 -17.00 23.63
N ILE A 296 -25.52 -17.31 22.59
CA ILE A 296 -26.74 -16.59 22.24
C ILE A 296 -27.87 -16.82 23.26
N ALA A 297 -27.87 -17.94 24.00
CA ALA A 297 -28.88 -18.21 25.02
C ALA A 297 -28.63 -17.37 26.29
N ALA A 298 -27.37 -17.10 26.64
CA ALA A 298 -27.02 -16.08 27.63
C ALA A 298 -27.28 -14.66 27.12
N ALA A 299 -26.94 -14.32 25.87
CA ALA A 299 -27.23 -13.00 25.28
C ALA A 299 -28.74 -12.68 25.32
N HIS A 300 -29.59 -13.64 24.95
CA HIS A 300 -31.04 -13.53 25.03
C HIS A 300 -31.52 -13.31 26.48
N ARG A 301 -31.00 -14.07 27.45
CA ARG A 301 -31.33 -13.89 28.88
C ARG A 301 -30.97 -12.48 29.39
N LEU A 302 -29.81 -11.93 29.01
CA LEU A 302 -29.44 -10.55 29.36
C LEU A 302 -30.44 -9.54 28.78
N ILE A 303 -30.88 -9.75 27.54
CA ILE A 303 -31.80 -8.85 26.84
C ILE A 303 -33.23 -8.91 27.40
N SER A 304 -33.76 -10.08 27.73
CA SER A 304 -35.11 -10.23 28.31
C SER A 304 -35.19 -9.88 29.80
N THR A 305 -34.07 -9.86 30.54
CA THR A 305 -34.05 -9.42 31.95
C THR A 305 -33.99 -7.90 32.11
N GLY A 306 -33.75 -7.14 31.03
CA GLY A 306 -33.76 -5.68 31.07
C GLY A 306 -32.67 -5.06 31.95
N ALA A 307 -31.52 -5.73 32.10
CA ALA A 307 -30.40 -5.17 32.84
C ALA A 307 -29.82 -3.96 32.10
N ASP A 308 -29.83 -2.78 32.74
CA ASP A 308 -29.31 -1.53 32.19
C ASP A 308 -27.78 -1.58 32.02
N ASN A 309 -27.33 -2.16 30.90
CA ASN A 309 -25.97 -2.06 30.40
C ASN A 309 -25.69 -0.62 29.89
N SER A 310 -25.57 0.28 30.88
CA SER A 310 -25.05 1.64 30.74
C SER A 310 -23.66 1.61 30.10
N PRO A 311 -23.18 2.73 29.50
CA PRO A 311 -21.89 2.75 28.84
C PRO A 311 -20.75 2.34 29.77
N VAL A 312 -19.95 1.37 29.34
CA VAL A 312 -18.59 1.21 29.87
C VAL A 312 -17.85 2.51 29.57
N GLU A 313 -17.25 3.14 30.58
CA GLU A 313 -16.46 4.36 30.39
C GLU A 313 -15.34 4.07 29.38
N GLN A 314 -15.38 4.77 28.24
CA GLN A 314 -14.23 4.78 27.34
C GLN A 314 -13.04 5.38 28.09
N PRO A 315 -11.86 4.72 28.12
CA PRO A 315 -10.66 5.35 28.64
C PRO A 315 -10.36 6.59 27.79
N SER A 316 -10.54 7.77 28.40
CA SER A 316 -10.47 9.05 27.70
C SER A 316 -9.13 9.22 27.01
N SER A 317 -9.15 9.57 25.72
CA SER A 317 -7.95 9.92 24.95
C SER A 317 -7.08 10.93 25.71
N PRO A 318 -5.75 10.72 25.83
CA PRO A 318 -4.86 11.66 26.48
C PRO A 318 -4.71 12.93 25.64
N ALA A 319 -5.57 13.91 25.89
CA ALA A 319 -5.47 15.25 25.31
C ALA A 319 -4.34 16.05 26.00
N GLU A 320 -3.61 16.80 25.18
CA GLU A 320 -2.76 17.94 25.59
C GLU A 320 -1.71 17.67 26.69
N ALA A 321 -0.57 17.10 26.27
CA ALA A 321 0.68 17.15 27.02
C ALA A 321 1.22 18.60 27.12
N THR A 322 0.62 19.41 28.00
CA THR A 322 1.03 20.81 28.25
C THR A 322 2.43 20.86 28.87
N VAL A 323 3.35 21.56 28.20
CA VAL A 323 4.74 21.73 28.65
C VAL A 323 4.80 22.69 29.85
N LEU A 324 5.10 22.19 31.06
CA LEU A 324 5.36 23.04 32.22
C LEU A 324 6.46 22.49 33.16
N ALA A 325 7.33 23.41 33.59
CA ALA A 325 8.65 23.21 34.17
C ALA A 325 8.80 22.23 35.37
N LEU A 326 9.92 21.48 35.36
CA LEU A 326 10.49 20.80 36.52
C LEU A 326 10.96 21.79 37.60
N SER A 327 10.23 21.91 38.71
CA SER A 327 10.75 22.53 39.95
C SER A 327 9.97 22.19 41.22
N ALA A 328 10.38 21.14 41.92
CA ALA A 328 10.06 20.91 43.33
C ALA A 328 11.20 20.10 44.01
N ARG A 329 11.44 20.33 45.30
CA ARG A 329 12.47 19.64 46.11
C ARG A 329 11.84 18.55 46.98
N PRO A 330 12.53 17.43 47.27
CA PRO A 330 12.12 16.48 48.31
C PRO A 330 12.34 17.06 49.73
N ALA A 331 11.55 16.58 50.68
CA ALA A 331 11.58 16.95 52.11
C ALA A 331 12.53 16.05 52.94
N PRO A 332 12.91 16.42 54.19
CA PRO A 332 14.07 15.85 54.89
C PRO A 332 13.79 14.59 55.76
N ARG A 333 14.89 14.04 56.30
CA ARG A 333 15.06 12.76 57.01
C ARG A 333 14.57 12.73 58.48
N PRO A 334 14.62 11.54 59.10
CA PRO A 334 15.23 11.31 60.42
C PRO A 334 16.61 10.60 60.32
N GLU A 335 17.45 10.69 61.36
CA GLU A 335 18.87 10.24 61.36
C GLU A 335 19.18 9.20 62.44
N GLN A 336 20.31 8.46 62.30
CA GLN A 336 21.35 8.12 63.32
C GLN A 336 22.34 7.04 62.79
N PRO A 337 23.49 6.73 63.44
CA PRO A 337 24.68 7.59 63.53
C PRO A 337 26.00 6.87 63.10
N ILE A 338 27.15 7.56 63.11
CA ILE A 338 28.46 7.10 62.56
C ILE A 338 29.60 7.17 63.61
N PRO A 339 30.52 6.18 63.68
CA PRO A 339 31.83 6.26 64.35
C PRO A 339 33.01 6.60 63.39
N PRO A 340 34.18 7.09 63.88
CA PRO A 340 34.99 8.08 63.14
C PRO A 340 36.29 7.60 62.44
N GLU A 341 36.87 8.51 61.63
CA GLU A 341 38.20 8.43 60.97
C GLU A 341 39.40 8.62 61.92
N PRO A 342 40.66 8.50 61.42
CA PRO A 342 41.46 9.73 61.18
C PRO A 342 42.49 9.66 60.00
N GLY A 343 43.11 10.79 59.58
CA GLY A 343 44.53 10.71 59.15
C GLY A 343 45.21 11.64 58.11
N VAL A 344 44.68 12.82 57.76
CA VAL A 344 45.40 14.09 57.39
C VAL A 344 46.93 14.08 56.98
N ASN A 345 47.26 14.86 55.91
CA ASN A 345 48.55 15.53 55.52
C ASN A 345 49.62 14.90 54.57
N ALA A 346 49.61 15.39 53.31
CA ALA A 346 50.60 16.28 52.63
C ALA A 346 52.11 15.93 52.36
N ALA A 347 52.51 16.22 51.10
CA ALA A 347 53.81 16.74 50.58
C ALA A 347 55.03 15.81 50.30
N GLY A 348 55.70 16.02 49.14
CA GLY A 348 57.07 15.54 48.83
C GLY A 348 57.32 15.05 47.36
N PRO A 349 58.33 15.54 46.61
CA PRO A 349 58.61 15.12 45.21
C PRO A 349 60.03 14.56 44.94
N THR A 350 60.35 14.33 43.64
CA THR A 350 61.66 14.08 42.95
C THR A 350 62.03 12.63 42.54
N GLY A 351 62.74 12.48 41.40
CA GLY A 351 63.54 11.28 41.06
C GLY A 351 63.47 10.73 39.60
N THR A 352 64.50 10.98 38.78
CA THR A 352 64.82 10.33 37.48
C THR A 352 66.35 10.29 37.30
N PRO A 353 66.96 9.51 36.38
CA PRO A 353 66.65 8.19 35.80
C PRO A 353 67.80 7.18 36.13
N PRO A 354 68.06 6.07 35.37
CA PRO A 354 68.92 6.12 34.17
C PRO A 354 68.51 5.14 33.04
N SER A 355 69.45 4.60 32.24
CA SER A 355 69.22 4.31 30.80
C SER A 355 70.14 3.25 30.13
N VAL A 356 69.70 2.67 29.00
CA VAL A 356 70.52 2.14 27.85
C VAL A 356 71.28 0.81 28.14
N PRO A 357 71.64 -0.09 27.15
CA PRO A 357 71.94 0.12 25.71
C PRO A 357 71.26 -0.81 24.66
N ASN A 358 71.76 -0.71 23.41
CA ASN A 358 71.28 -1.20 22.11
C ASN A 358 72.32 -2.13 21.41
N GLN A 359 71.91 -2.99 20.45
CA GLN A 359 72.66 -3.62 19.32
C GLN A 359 71.85 -4.83 18.75
N GLY A 360 71.89 -5.22 17.46
CA GLY A 360 72.48 -4.60 16.26
C GLY A 360 72.42 -5.46 14.95
N VAL A 361 71.85 -4.89 13.87
CA VAL A 361 72.16 -4.99 12.40
C VAL A 361 72.47 -6.34 11.72
N THR A 362 71.73 -6.66 10.62
CA THR A 362 72.11 -7.44 9.38
C THR A 362 70.89 -7.54 8.42
N THR A 363 70.92 -7.73 7.07
CA THR A 363 71.81 -7.30 5.94
C THR A 363 71.18 -7.58 4.54
N MET A 364 71.49 -6.74 3.53
CA MET A 364 71.68 -7.01 2.07
C MET A 364 70.51 -7.21 1.05
N ASP A 365 70.76 -6.63 -0.15
CA ASP A 365 70.37 -6.97 -1.56
C ASP A 365 69.02 -6.58 -2.24
N THR A 366 68.99 -6.72 -3.58
CA THR A 366 68.41 -5.77 -4.58
C THR A 366 67.61 -6.40 -5.75
N GLU A 367 67.13 -5.54 -6.69
CA GLU A 367 66.68 -5.75 -8.11
C GLU A 367 65.16 -5.63 -8.42
N THR A 368 64.63 -5.30 -9.63
CA THR A 368 64.95 -4.37 -10.77
C THR A 368 63.67 -4.18 -11.66
N LEU A 369 63.58 -3.15 -12.53
CA LEU A 369 62.47 -2.82 -13.48
C LEU A 369 62.43 -3.70 -14.76
N PRO A 370 61.29 -3.86 -15.51
CA PRO A 370 60.85 -2.95 -16.64
C PRO A 370 59.30 -2.93 -16.91
N ALA A 371 58.68 -2.33 -17.95
CA ALA A 371 58.83 -1.05 -18.71
C ALA A 371 57.54 -0.74 -19.58
N THR A 372 57.49 0.42 -20.26
CA THR A 372 56.40 1.06 -21.10
C THR A 372 56.38 0.60 -22.60
N PRO A 373 55.70 1.23 -23.63
CA PRO A 373 54.74 2.38 -23.77
C PRO A 373 53.51 2.18 -24.73
N ALA A 374 52.73 3.26 -25.04
CA ALA A 374 51.88 3.42 -26.26
C ALA A 374 51.53 4.91 -26.56
N GLU A 375 51.11 5.27 -27.80
CA GLU A 375 50.86 6.65 -28.31
C GLU A 375 49.47 6.86 -29.02
N ALA A 376 49.20 8.08 -29.53
CA ALA A 376 47.94 8.60 -30.15
C ALA A 376 48.09 8.79 -31.71
N PRO A 377 47.37 9.67 -32.49
CA PRO A 377 46.19 10.55 -32.31
C PRO A 377 45.17 10.59 -33.51
N VAL A 378 44.25 11.59 -33.59
CA VAL A 378 43.72 12.35 -34.81
C VAL A 378 42.34 13.06 -34.50
N ALA A 379 41.90 14.08 -35.28
CA ALA A 379 40.80 15.03 -34.94
C ALA A 379 39.85 15.46 -36.12
N ALA A 380 38.76 16.21 -35.83
CA ALA A 380 37.71 16.71 -36.77
C ALA A 380 37.00 18.04 -36.27
N PRO A 381 36.17 18.78 -37.08
CA PRO A 381 36.02 20.26 -36.96
C PRO A 381 34.61 20.89 -36.74
N GLU A 382 34.53 22.25 -36.78
CA GLU A 382 33.37 23.18 -36.55
C GLU A 382 32.49 23.54 -37.79
N PRO A 383 31.29 24.14 -37.57
CA PRO A 383 30.66 25.17 -38.44
C PRO A 383 30.04 26.39 -37.65
N PRO A 384 29.46 27.45 -38.29
CA PRO A 384 29.74 28.85 -37.87
C PRO A 384 28.57 29.85 -37.56
N ASP A 385 28.96 31.14 -37.42
CA ASP A 385 28.31 32.37 -36.90
C ASP A 385 27.11 33.01 -37.68
N ARG A 386 26.32 33.86 -36.97
CA ARG A 386 25.52 35.00 -37.52
C ARG A 386 24.98 35.96 -36.43
N SER A 387 24.75 37.24 -36.79
CA SER A 387 24.50 38.34 -35.83
C SER A 387 23.46 39.42 -36.26
N GLY A 388 22.93 40.19 -35.28
CA GLY A 388 22.13 41.43 -35.45
C GLY A 388 20.60 41.30 -35.28
N VAL A 389 19.81 42.35 -34.96
CA VAL A 389 20.12 43.77 -34.63
C VAL A 389 18.93 44.44 -33.87
N THR A 390 19.23 45.27 -32.86
CA THR A 390 18.47 46.34 -32.13
C THR A 390 16.92 46.43 -32.08
N ALA A 391 16.38 46.83 -30.91
CA ALA A 391 15.51 48.03 -30.77
C ALA A 391 15.32 48.56 -29.31
N SER A 392 15.48 49.88 -29.13
CA SER A 392 14.92 50.85 -28.14
C SER A 392 14.31 50.43 -26.77
N ALA A 393 14.69 51.19 -25.73
CA ALA A 393 13.94 51.47 -24.48
C ALA A 393 13.55 53.00 -24.47
N PRO A 394 13.32 53.72 -23.34
CA PRO A 394 12.84 53.39 -21.99
C PRO A 394 11.70 54.35 -21.50
N CYS A 395 11.30 54.28 -20.22
CA CYS A 395 11.14 55.49 -19.37
C CYS A 395 11.03 55.17 -17.87
N SER A 396 11.68 55.98 -17.02
CA SER A 396 11.59 55.91 -15.55
C SER A 396 12.08 57.20 -14.88
N CYS A 397 11.54 57.53 -13.70
CA CYS A 397 12.14 58.42 -12.68
C CYS A 397 11.73 57.86 -11.30
N GLY A 398 12.49 57.99 -10.21
CA GLY A 398 13.75 58.71 -9.91
C GLY A 398 13.68 59.22 -8.46
N GLY A 399 14.74 59.51 -7.70
CA GLY A 399 16.20 59.26 -7.78
C GLY A 399 16.69 59.18 -6.31
N ALA A 400 17.88 59.55 -5.83
CA ALA A 400 19.23 59.89 -6.34
C ALA A 400 20.13 59.93 -5.04
N ASP A 401 21.44 60.20 -4.95
CA ASP A 401 22.61 60.48 -5.81
C ASP A 401 23.87 60.33 -4.88
N ALA A 402 25.16 60.41 -5.24
CA ALA A 402 25.88 60.63 -6.50
C ALA A 402 27.32 60.08 -6.40
N ALA A 403 27.97 59.89 -7.57
CA ALA A 403 29.43 60.03 -7.80
C ALA A 403 30.44 59.07 -7.12
N ALA A 404 31.70 58.94 -7.58
CA ALA A 404 32.23 58.98 -8.96
C ALA A 404 33.71 58.51 -9.05
N ARG A 405 33.98 57.56 -9.98
CA ARG A 405 35.21 57.45 -10.82
C ARG A 405 36.59 57.10 -10.16
N PRO A 406 37.60 56.65 -10.93
CA PRO A 406 37.59 56.01 -12.27
C PRO A 406 38.46 54.71 -12.40
N GLU A 407 38.36 54.07 -13.56
CA GLU A 407 39.26 53.06 -14.19
C GLU A 407 40.62 53.67 -14.66
N PRO A 408 41.67 52.93 -15.16
CA PRO A 408 41.57 51.76 -16.07
C PRO A 408 42.68 50.65 -16.09
N ALA A 409 42.46 49.66 -16.98
CA ALA A 409 43.44 48.85 -17.76
C ALA A 409 44.17 47.61 -17.14
N PRO A 410 44.17 46.43 -17.82
CA PRO A 410 44.90 45.21 -17.40
C PRO A 410 46.15 44.88 -18.26
N VAL A 411 47.09 44.08 -17.72
CA VAL A 411 48.26 43.50 -18.43
C VAL A 411 48.54 42.05 -17.97
N ALA A 412 49.21 41.26 -18.81
CA ALA A 412 49.38 39.80 -18.78
C ALA A 412 50.08 39.18 -17.53
N VAL A 413 49.89 37.86 -17.39
CA VAL A 413 50.39 37.00 -16.30
C VAL A 413 51.55 36.10 -16.77
N GLN A 414 52.53 35.85 -15.90
CA GLN A 414 53.51 34.75 -16.00
C GLN A 414 53.40 33.84 -14.75
N PRO A 415 53.67 32.53 -14.87
CA PRO A 415 53.53 31.58 -13.76
C PRO A 415 54.77 31.53 -12.83
N PRO A 416 54.62 31.55 -11.50
CA PRO A 416 55.68 31.23 -10.52
C PRO A 416 55.83 29.70 -10.30
N PRO A 417 56.94 29.24 -9.65
CA PRO A 417 57.36 27.84 -9.66
C PRO A 417 56.78 26.95 -8.55
N ALA A 418 57.02 25.63 -8.66
CA ALA A 418 56.57 24.59 -7.74
C ALA A 418 57.42 24.48 -6.44
N PRO A 419 56.82 24.02 -5.31
CA PRO A 419 57.52 23.72 -4.05
C PRO A 419 58.17 22.32 -4.02
N PRO A 420 59.08 22.04 -3.06
CA PRO A 420 59.77 20.75 -2.93
C PRO A 420 58.98 19.67 -2.15
N ASP A 421 59.46 18.42 -2.26
CA ASP A 421 58.83 17.19 -1.76
C ASP A 421 58.80 17.00 -0.22
N PRO A 422 57.93 16.10 0.30
CA PRO A 422 57.64 15.96 1.73
C PRO A 422 58.52 14.95 2.49
N ALA A 423 58.52 15.10 3.82
CA ALA A 423 59.03 14.13 4.80
C ALA A 423 57.87 13.49 5.60
N PRO A 424 58.03 12.30 6.22
CA PRO A 424 56.90 11.43 6.60
C PRO A 424 56.15 11.84 7.87
N ARG A 425 54.94 11.28 8.02
CA ARG A 425 54.04 11.42 9.17
C ARG A 425 54.07 10.20 10.08
N ASP A 426 53.75 10.40 11.35
CA ASP A 426 52.95 9.46 12.16
C ASP A 426 52.23 10.24 13.31
N PRO A 427 51.23 9.67 14.04
CA PRO A 427 49.99 10.41 14.27
C PRO A 427 49.64 10.75 15.73
N ALA A 428 49.00 11.91 15.92
CA ALA A 428 48.18 12.28 17.08
C ALA A 428 47.24 13.47 16.70
N PRO A 429 46.37 13.96 17.60
CA PRO A 429 45.02 13.44 17.83
C PRO A 429 43.92 14.33 17.22
N ARG A 430 42.64 13.93 17.35
CA ARG A 430 41.47 14.75 16.95
C ARG A 430 41.03 15.67 18.08
N ASP A 431 40.84 16.95 17.79
CA ASP A 431 39.98 17.87 18.55
C ASP A 431 39.56 19.09 17.66
N PRO A 432 38.68 20.04 18.06
CA PRO A 432 37.44 20.22 17.30
C PRO A 432 37.34 21.47 16.42
N VAL A 433 36.39 21.42 15.47
CA VAL A 433 36.12 22.46 14.46
C VAL A 433 35.28 23.63 15.04
N PRO A 434 35.51 24.90 14.63
CA PRO A 434 34.84 26.07 15.24
C PRO A 434 33.36 26.23 14.90
N ARG A 435 32.63 26.99 15.72
CA ARG A 435 31.21 27.34 15.53
C ARG A 435 31.02 28.48 14.51
N GLY A 436 30.32 28.20 13.41
CA GLY A 436 29.62 29.20 12.61
C GLY A 436 28.27 29.59 13.24
N VAL A 437 27.81 30.83 13.02
CA VAL A 437 26.60 31.38 13.65
C VAL A 437 25.34 31.03 12.86
N ARG A 438 24.27 30.63 13.55
CA ARG A 438 22.93 30.42 12.97
C ARG A 438 22.17 31.75 12.84
N PRO A 439 21.40 31.99 11.76
CA PRO A 439 20.20 32.83 11.88
C PRO A 439 19.21 32.11 12.81
N SER A 440 18.57 32.84 13.73
CA SER A 440 17.60 32.26 14.67
C SER A 440 16.28 33.02 14.63
N CYS A 441 15.28 32.41 14.00
CA CYS A 441 13.87 32.78 14.13
C CYS A 441 13.11 31.51 14.52
N GLY A 442 12.71 31.42 15.79
CA GLY A 442 11.95 30.28 16.29
C GLY A 442 10.45 30.51 16.15
N CYS A 443 9.81 29.76 15.26
CA CYS A 443 8.40 29.40 15.34
C CYS A 443 8.31 27.87 15.16
N GLY A 444 7.43 27.22 15.90
CA GLY A 444 7.45 25.75 16.03
C GLY A 444 7.09 25.02 14.75
N GLY A 445 7.95 24.09 14.33
CA GLY A 445 7.68 23.14 13.25
C GLY A 445 8.66 21.97 13.33
N GLY A 446 8.14 20.75 13.32
CA GLY A 446 8.96 19.56 13.11
C GLY A 446 9.47 19.54 11.67
N GLY A 447 10.74 19.22 11.46
CA GLY A 447 11.30 19.12 10.11
C GLY A 447 10.62 18.00 9.32
N ALA A 448 9.82 18.36 8.32
CA ALA A 448 9.21 17.39 7.41
C ALA A 448 10.31 16.58 6.71
N ARG A 449 10.11 15.27 6.57
CA ARG A 449 11.01 14.41 5.80
C ARG A 449 10.92 14.81 4.32
N PRO A 450 12.05 14.94 3.59
CA PRO A 450 12.00 15.31 2.18
C PRO A 450 11.36 14.20 1.34
N LEU A 451 10.15 14.45 0.85
CA LEU A 451 9.34 13.51 0.08
C LEU A 451 9.79 13.45 -1.38
N VAL A 452 9.65 12.27 -1.99
CA VAL A 452 9.90 12.03 -3.42
C VAL A 452 8.69 11.36 -4.06
N TYR A 453 8.28 11.86 -5.22
CA TYR A 453 7.38 11.15 -6.12
C TYR A 453 7.93 11.23 -7.54
N ALA A 454 8.66 10.20 -7.96
CA ALA A 454 9.42 10.18 -9.22
C ALA A 454 8.83 9.17 -10.23
N ILE A 455 9.06 9.40 -11.52
CA ILE A 455 8.74 8.44 -12.60
C ILE A 455 10.02 8.09 -13.37
N GLY A 456 10.21 6.81 -13.69
CA GLY A 456 11.33 6.36 -14.50
C GLY A 456 11.19 4.91 -15.00
N GLU A 457 12.34 4.32 -15.34
CA GLU A 457 12.52 2.89 -15.61
C GLU A 457 13.37 2.28 -14.49
N ILE A 458 13.02 1.08 -14.03
CA ILE A 458 13.77 0.35 -12.99
C ILE A 458 15.02 -0.26 -13.60
N GLY A 459 16.19 0.06 -13.04
CA GLY A 459 17.48 -0.54 -13.37
C GLY A 459 18.09 -1.29 -12.17
N VAL A 460 19.09 -2.12 -12.44
CA VAL A 460 19.84 -2.87 -11.42
C VAL A 460 21.33 -2.55 -11.52
N ASP A 461 21.95 -2.29 -10.38
CA ASP A 461 23.39 -2.09 -10.21
C ASP A 461 23.95 -3.00 -9.10
N PHE A 462 25.21 -3.40 -9.23
CA PHE A 462 25.89 -4.32 -8.31
C PHE A 462 26.82 -3.62 -7.30
N GLN A 463 27.07 -2.31 -7.45
CA GLN A 463 28.05 -1.46 -6.74
C GLN A 463 29.52 -1.90 -6.84
N THR A 464 29.79 -3.22 -6.88
CA THR A 464 31.12 -3.81 -6.76
C THR A 464 31.29 -5.04 -7.63
N GLU A 465 32.53 -5.31 -8.02
CA GLU A 465 32.93 -6.50 -8.78
C GLU A 465 32.58 -7.80 -8.03
N ALA A 466 32.88 -7.86 -6.72
CA ALA A 466 32.61 -9.04 -5.89
C ALA A 466 31.11 -9.40 -5.82
N ARG A 467 30.22 -8.40 -5.71
CA ARG A 467 28.77 -8.67 -5.72
C ARG A 467 28.29 -9.14 -7.09
N ARG A 468 28.79 -8.54 -8.19
CA ARG A 468 28.46 -9.00 -9.55
C ARG A 468 28.87 -10.46 -9.75
N ASP A 469 30.07 -10.82 -9.33
CA ASP A 469 30.56 -12.19 -9.48
C ASP A 469 29.80 -13.18 -8.58
N THR A 470 29.36 -12.75 -7.39
CA THR A 470 28.46 -13.57 -6.54
C THR A 470 27.18 -13.97 -7.28
N PHE A 471 26.48 -13.01 -7.91
CA PHE A 471 25.29 -13.33 -8.72
C PHE A 471 25.65 -14.22 -9.91
N ARG A 472 26.77 -13.95 -10.59
CA ARG A 472 27.25 -14.78 -11.71
C ARG A 472 27.56 -16.23 -11.31
N GLN A 473 28.03 -16.48 -10.10
CA GLN A 473 28.27 -17.83 -9.59
C GLN A 473 26.99 -18.55 -9.11
N GLN A 474 25.96 -17.80 -8.69
CA GLN A 474 24.71 -18.34 -8.16
C GLN A 474 23.63 -18.57 -9.23
N MET A 475 23.68 -17.84 -10.35
CA MET A 475 22.77 -18.00 -11.48
C MET A 475 23.10 -19.26 -12.30
N ALA A 476 22.07 -20.00 -12.73
CA ALA A 476 22.25 -21.17 -13.57
C ALA A 476 22.70 -20.79 -15.01
N PRO A 477 23.52 -21.63 -15.68
CA PRO A 477 23.81 -21.46 -17.10
C PRO A 477 22.55 -21.65 -17.94
N VAL A 478 22.51 -21.01 -19.11
CA VAL A 478 21.37 -21.08 -20.03
C VAL A 478 21.70 -22.01 -21.19
N PRO A 479 20.82 -22.95 -21.58
CA PRO A 479 21.02 -23.73 -22.80
C PRO A 479 21.03 -22.80 -24.02
N GLY A 480 22.17 -22.73 -24.71
CA GLY A 480 22.28 -22.05 -25.98
C GLY A 480 21.47 -22.74 -27.07
N ARG A 481 21.42 -22.13 -28.26
CA ARG A 481 20.76 -22.74 -29.42
C ARG A 481 21.38 -24.12 -29.71
N PRO A 482 20.57 -25.17 -29.93
CA PRO A 482 21.10 -26.45 -30.38
C PRO A 482 21.80 -26.27 -31.73
N THR A 483 22.93 -26.93 -31.91
CA THR A 483 23.58 -27.06 -33.23
C THR A 483 22.74 -27.98 -34.14
N GLU A 484 23.05 -28.01 -35.43
CA GLU A 484 22.40 -28.95 -36.38
C GLU A 484 22.65 -30.43 -36.04
N GLU A 485 23.64 -30.70 -35.18
CA GLU A 485 24.00 -32.03 -34.67
C GLU A 485 23.34 -32.37 -33.31
N GLY A 486 22.59 -31.43 -32.72
CA GLY A 486 21.76 -31.65 -31.53
C GLY A 486 22.40 -31.36 -30.17
N GLU A 487 23.68 -30.97 -30.12
CA GLU A 487 24.30 -30.49 -28.87
C GLU A 487 23.86 -29.05 -28.56
N SER A 488 23.33 -28.82 -27.36
CA SER A 488 23.07 -27.49 -26.81
C SER A 488 24.30 -26.97 -26.08
N THR A 489 24.95 -25.93 -26.62
CA THR A 489 26.10 -25.30 -25.96
C THR A 489 25.62 -24.48 -24.75
N GLU A 490 26.04 -24.84 -23.53
CA GLU A 490 25.70 -24.04 -22.35
C GLU A 490 26.35 -22.65 -22.41
N LEU A 491 25.54 -21.60 -22.27
CA LEU A 491 26.00 -20.23 -22.17
C LEU A 491 26.21 -19.86 -20.70
N PRO A 492 27.31 -19.17 -20.36
CA PRO A 492 27.56 -18.75 -18.99
C PRO A 492 26.48 -17.77 -18.52
N PRO A 493 26.07 -17.83 -17.24
CA PRO A 493 25.08 -16.92 -16.68
C PRO A 493 25.49 -15.45 -16.84
N ASN A 494 24.52 -14.62 -17.24
CA ASN A 494 24.68 -13.20 -17.42
C ASN A 494 23.76 -12.42 -16.44
N PRO A 495 24.28 -11.88 -15.34
CA PRO A 495 23.49 -11.10 -14.39
C PRO A 495 23.01 -9.74 -14.93
N TYR A 496 23.41 -9.35 -16.14
CA TYR A 496 22.87 -8.18 -16.85
C TYR A 496 21.73 -8.53 -17.82
N ASP A 497 21.41 -9.82 -18.04
CA ASP A 497 20.23 -10.21 -18.82
C ASP A 497 18.98 -10.15 -17.93
N PRO A 498 17.98 -9.29 -18.23
CA PRO A 498 16.83 -9.13 -17.34
C PRO A 498 15.91 -10.37 -17.27
N GLY A 499 15.96 -11.27 -18.25
CA GLY A 499 15.25 -12.55 -18.20
C GLY A 499 15.93 -13.52 -17.23
N GLN A 500 17.24 -13.74 -17.39
CA GLN A 500 18.01 -14.61 -16.49
C GLN A 500 17.99 -14.09 -15.05
N LEU A 501 18.12 -12.77 -14.86
CA LEU A 501 18.04 -12.15 -13.54
C LEU A 501 16.63 -12.23 -12.95
N TYR A 502 15.58 -12.05 -13.76
CA TYR A 502 14.19 -12.25 -13.32
C TYR A 502 13.96 -13.69 -12.84
N ASP A 503 14.36 -14.69 -13.62
CA ASP A 503 14.20 -16.09 -13.26
C ASP A 503 14.98 -16.41 -11.97
N TYR A 504 16.23 -15.93 -11.85
CA TYR A 504 17.01 -16.10 -10.62
C TYR A 504 16.32 -15.48 -9.39
N LEU A 505 15.75 -14.28 -9.51
CA LEU A 505 15.00 -13.58 -8.45
C LEU A 505 13.56 -14.10 -8.24
N LEU A 506 13.04 -14.92 -9.16
CA LEU A 506 11.79 -15.66 -8.96
C LEU A 506 12.05 -16.86 -8.05
N TRP A 507 13.20 -17.54 -8.21
CA TRP A 507 13.63 -18.68 -7.41
C TRP A 507 14.37 -18.30 -6.11
N ASN A 508 15.03 -17.14 -6.08
CA ASN A 508 15.73 -16.61 -4.90
C ASN A 508 15.21 -15.20 -4.57
N PRO A 509 13.94 -15.03 -4.16
CA PRO A 509 13.37 -13.69 -3.97
C PRO A 509 14.16 -12.85 -2.97
N TRP A 510 14.69 -13.47 -1.91
CA TRP A 510 15.54 -12.83 -0.90
C TRP A 510 16.74 -12.10 -1.50
N ALA A 511 17.32 -12.57 -2.62
CA ALA A 511 18.47 -11.93 -3.25
C ALA A 511 18.16 -10.52 -3.81
N SER A 512 16.88 -10.16 -3.93
CA SER A 512 16.43 -8.82 -4.32
C SER A 512 16.91 -7.73 -3.36
N ASP A 513 17.10 -8.01 -2.06
CA ASP A 513 17.59 -7.00 -1.10
C ASP A 513 19.11 -6.74 -1.22
N LYS A 514 19.84 -7.64 -1.90
CA LYS A 514 21.29 -7.50 -2.14
C LYS A 514 21.59 -6.67 -3.39
N LEU A 515 20.63 -6.55 -4.31
CA LEU A 515 20.74 -5.73 -5.52
C LEU A 515 20.56 -4.24 -5.19
N THR A 516 21.29 -3.38 -5.91
CA THR A 516 21.04 -1.93 -5.87
C THR A 516 20.08 -1.60 -6.99
N TRP A 517 18.80 -1.61 -6.67
CA TRP A 517 17.77 -1.10 -7.56
C TRP A 517 17.97 0.39 -7.77
N THR A 518 17.71 0.85 -8.98
CA THR A 518 17.84 2.26 -9.36
C THR A 518 16.61 2.71 -10.11
N LEU A 519 16.21 3.97 -9.91
CA LEU A 519 15.31 4.63 -10.84
C LEU A 519 16.17 5.37 -11.86
N THR A 520 15.91 5.11 -13.13
CA THR A 520 16.59 5.75 -14.26
C THR A 520 15.63 6.65 -15.03
N MET A 521 16.16 7.76 -15.54
CA MET A 521 15.47 8.69 -16.43
C MET A 521 16.40 8.98 -17.60
N ASP A 522 15.96 8.75 -18.84
CA ASP A 522 16.82 8.71 -20.05
C ASP A 522 18.09 7.86 -19.84
N SER A 523 17.93 6.62 -19.37
CA SER A 523 19.03 5.70 -19.00
C SER A 523 20.02 6.22 -17.94
N THR A 524 19.78 7.39 -17.35
CA THR A 524 20.62 8.00 -16.30
C THR A 524 20.05 7.64 -14.93
N PRO A 525 20.78 6.96 -14.04
CA PRO A 525 20.35 6.72 -12.67
C PRO A 525 20.18 8.05 -11.91
N ILE A 526 18.99 8.28 -11.37
CA ILE A 526 18.66 9.48 -10.56
C ILE A 526 18.52 9.15 -9.06
N TYR A 527 18.05 7.95 -8.73
CA TYR A 527 17.91 7.45 -7.36
C TYR A 527 18.37 6.00 -7.26
N ALA A 528 18.97 5.64 -6.11
CA ALA A 528 18.99 4.26 -5.66
C ALA A 528 17.74 4.00 -4.82
N LEU A 529 17.13 2.82 -4.99
CA LEU A 529 15.85 2.46 -4.39
C LEU A 529 16.05 1.36 -3.36
N GLU A 530 15.68 1.64 -2.12
CA GLU A 530 15.56 0.64 -1.07
C GLU A 530 14.08 0.50 -0.70
N ALA A 531 13.60 -0.73 -0.52
CA ALA A 531 12.24 -0.93 -0.04
C ALA A 531 12.12 -0.48 1.42
N GLU A 532 10.96 0.01 1.83
CA GLU A 532 10.67 0.21 3.25
C GLU A 532 10.93 -1.08 4.06
N PRO A 533 11.60 -0.99 5.23
CA PRO A 533 11.96 -2.17 6.01
C PRO A 533 10.71 -2.88 6.52
N ALA A 534 10.58 -4.17 6.21
CA ALA A 534 9.38 -4.93 6.56
C ALA A 534 9.21 -5.04 8.09
N ALA A 535 8.18 -4.39 8.61
CA ALA A 535 7.79 -4.49 10.01
C ALA A 535 7.25 -5.90 10.30
N GLY A 536 8.04 -6.73 10.98
CA GLY A 536 7.60 -8.02 11.53
C GLY A 536 7.59 -9.20 10.55
N LEU A 537 8.46 -9.22 9.53
CA LEU A 537 8.71 -10.41 8.71
C LEU A 537 10.14 -10.93 8.88
N ASP A 538 10.28 -12.23 9.11
CA ASP A 538 11.57 -12.92 9.17
C ASP A 538 11.96 -13.44 7.78
N TRP A 539 13.03 -12.88 7.22
CA TRP A 539 13.54 -13.21 5.89
C TRP A 539 14.12 -14.63 5.76
N SER A 540 14.22 -15.39 6.85
CA SER A 540 14.68 -16.79 6.86
C SER A 540 13.55 -17.81 6.71
N THR A 541 12.29 -17.42 6.98
CA THR A 541 11.16 -18.35 7.04
C THR A 541 10.22 -18.17 5.83
N PRO A 542 9.99 -19.21 5.01
CA PRO A 542 9.00 -19.16 3.92
C PRO A 542 7.56 -19.22 4.47
N VAL A 543 6.58 -18.81 3.64
CA VAL A 543 5.16 -18.78 4.07
C VAL A 543 4.51 -20.18 4.09
N LEU A 544 5.12 -21.14 3.40
CA LEU A 544 4.87 -22.59 3.51
C LEU A 544 6.23 -23.30 3.64
N ALA A 545 6.32 -24.35 4.45
CA ALA A 545 7.56 -25.13 4.55
C ALA A 545 7.77 -25.99 3.29
N PRO A 546 9.02 -26.19 2.82
CA PRO A 546 9.29 -27.04 1.66
C PRO A 546 8.81 -28.49 1.84
N GLU A 547 8.78 -29.00 3.08
CA GLU A 547 8.24 -30.32 3.43
C GLU A 547 6.71 -30.45 3.25
N GLU A 548 5.97 -29.34 3.11
CA GLU A 548 4.50 -29.33 2.95
C GLU A 548 4.05 -29.40 1.48
N LEU A 549 4.99 -29.35 0.52
CA LEU A 549 4.71 -29.40 -0.92
C LEU A 549 5.03 -30.78 -1.53
N ASP A 550 4.12 -31.74 -1.33
CA ASP A 550 4.16 -33.04 -1.99
C ASP A 550 3.96 -32.89 -3.53
N GLN A 551 4.68 -33.70 -4.30
CA GLN A 551 4.59 -33.70 -5.76
C GLN A 551 3.25 -34.26 -6.25
N ASP A 552 2.74 -35.31 -5.61
CA ASP A 552 1.44 -35.92 -5.95
C ASP A 552 0.27 -34.96 -5.66
N ALA A 553 0.41 -34.11 -4.63
CA ALA A 553 -0.55 -33.04 -4.33
C ALA A 553 -0.54 -31.90 -5.37
N LEU A 554 0.61 -31.63 -5.99
CA LEU A 554 0.75 -30.64 -7.06
C LEU A 554 0.06 -31.06 -8.37
N GLU A 555 0.04 -32.36 -8.69
CA GLU A 555 -0.61 -32.86 -9.91
C GLU A 555 -2.15 -32.93 -9.79
N LEU A 556 -2.69 -33.03 -8.57
CA LEU A 556 -4.12 -33.19 -8.33
C LEU A 556 -4.94 -31.91 -8.56
N ALA A 557 -4.30 -30.73 -8.61
CA ALA A 557 -4.96 -29.44 -8.74
C ALA A 557 -4.99 -28.95 -10.21
N VAL A 558 -6.20 -28.90 -10.76
CA VAL A 558 -6.46 -29.04 -12.20
C VAL A 558 -6.19 -27.79 -13.04
N GLY A 559 -5.66 -28.00 -14.26
CA GLY A 559 -5.93 -27.14 -15.42
C GLY A 559 -4.73 -26.39 -16.00
N ARG A 560 -3.83 -25.88 -15.17
CA ARG A 560 -2.59 -25.18 -15.60
C ARG A 560 -1.41 -25.46 -14.65
N PRO A 561 -0.79 -26.64 -14.72
CA PRO A 561 0.20 -27.07 -13.72
C PRO A 561 1.40 -26.12 -13.59
N ALA A 562 1.85 -25.51 -14.70
CA ALA A 562 2.94 -24.52 -14.67
C ALA A 562 2.59 -23.25 -13.87
N GLU A 563 1.33 -22.80 -13.87
CA GLU A 563 0.92 -21.60 -13.14
C GLU A 563 0.68 -21.90 -11.66
N LEU A 564 0.02 -23.02 -11.35
CA LEU A 564 -0.14 -23.48 -9.97
C LEU A 564 1.21 -23.70 -9.30
N ALA A 565 2.11 -24.45 -9.94
CA ALA A 565 3.42 -24.74 -9.37
C ALA A 565 4.28 -23.46 -9.24
N ARG A 566 4.12 -22.46 -10.12
CA ARG A 566 4.72 -21.13 -9.97
C ARG A 566 4.15 -20.40 -8.74
N MET A 567 2.84 -20.47 -8.51
CA MET A 567 2.17 -19.84 -7.37
C MET A 567 2.58 -20.48 -6.04
N LEU A 568 2.50 -21.81 -5.90
CA LEU A 568 2.86 -22.54 -4.68
C LEU A 568 4.34 -22.35 -4.32
N ARG A 569 5.25 -22.36 -5.30
CA ARG A 569 6.69 -22.11 -5.07
C ARG A 569 7.01 -20.63 -4.80
N THR A 570 6.09 -19.70 -5.10
CA THR A 570 6.17 -18.31 -4.64
C THR A 570 5.74 -18.17 -3.17
N LEU A 571 4.85 -19.04 -2.67
CA LEU A 571 4.45 -19.10 -1.26
C LEU A 571 5.50 -19.81 -0.39
N ALA A 572 6.15 -20.85 -0.91
CA ALA A 572 7.28 -21.53 -0.25
C ALA A 572 8.62 -20.78 -0.33
N ALA A 573 8.60 -19.47 -0.61
CA ALA A 573 9.76 -18.58 -0.54
C ALA A 573 9.61 -17.57 0.63
N PRO A 574 10.71 -17.03 1.18
CA PRO A 574 10.62 -15.96 2.19
C PRO A 574 9.83 -14.75 1.66
N PRO A 575 8.97 -14.14 2.49
CA PRO A 575 8.04 -13.09 2.05
C PRO A 575 8.79 -11.79 1.73
N VAL A 576 9.08 -11.58 0.44
CA VAL A 576 9.75 -10.39 -0.06
C VAL A 576 8.82 -9.17 -0.07
N SER A 577 9.36 -8.00 0.29
CA SER A 577 8.63 -6.73 0.23
C SER A 577 7.97 -6.53 -1.15
N THR A 578 6.70 -6.14 -1.15
CA THR A 578 5.92 -5.87 -2.37
C THR A 578 6.65 -4.92 -3.33
N VAL A 579 7.45 -3.99 -2.80
CA VAL A 579 8.31 -3.08 -3.56
C VAL A 579 9.32 -3.85 -4.43
N TYR A 580 10.11 -4.75 -3.82
CA TYR A 580 11.09 -5.57 -4.55
C TYR A 580 10.43 -6.56 -5.52
N ARG A 581 9.24 -7.08 -5.20
CA ARG A 581 8.45 -7.88 -6.15
C ARG A 581 8.10 -7.07 -7.40
N VAL A 582 7.58 -5.85 -7.23
CA VAL A 582 7.25 -4.96 -8.35
C VAL A 582 8.51 -4.55 -9.13
N PHE A 583 9.64 -4.30 -8.48
CA PHE A 583 10.90 -4.01 -9.18
C PHE A 583 11.40 -5.18 -10.03
N ARG A 584 11.35 -6.41 -9.48
CA ARG A 584 11.66 -7.65 -10.22
C ARG A 584 10.72 -7.82 -11.42
N ASP A 585 9.42 -7.65 -11.21
CA ASP A 585 8.44 -7.85 -12.28
C ASP A 585 8.54 -6.73 -13.35
N ALA A 586 8.99 -5.52 -12.96
CA ALA A 586 9.26 -4.41 -13.89
C ALA A 586 10.50 -4.62 -14.78
N ILE A 587 11.61 -5.19 -14.28
CA ILE A 587 12.82 -5.38 -15.12
C ILE A 587 12.59 -6.34 -16.28
N VAL A 588 11.79 -7.40 -16.10
CA VAL A 588 11.38 -8.27 -17.22
C VAL A 588 10.30 -7.59 -18.07
N GLY A 589 9.38 -6.84 -17.46
CA GLY A 589 8.34 -6.09 -18.17
C GLY A 589 8.89 -5.05 -19.15
N GLN A 590 9.97 -4.37 -18.76
CA GLN A 590 10.65 -3.35 -19.57
C GLN A 590 11.32 -3.88 -20.84
N VAL A 591 11.72 -5.17 -20.87
CA VAL A 591 12.31 -5.81 -22.06
C VAL A 591 11.31 -6.59 -22.91
N ARG A 592 10.05 -6.70 -22.50
CA ARG A 592 9.02 -7.35 -23.33
C ARG A 592 8.71 -6.56 -24.60
N PRO A 593 8.21 -7.21 -25.67
CA PRO A 593 7.72 -6.49 -26.83
C PRO A 593 6.60 -5.52 -26.46
N LYS A 594 6.64 -4.27 -26.96
CA LYS A 594 5.60 -3.23 -26.71
C LYS A 594 4.15 -3.64 -27.03
N HIS A 595 3.96 -4.76 -27.73
CA HIS A 595 2.68 -5.31 -28.17
C HIS A 595 2.17 -6.45 -27.26
N ASP A 596 2.83 -6.73 -26.12
CA ASP A 596 2.30 -7.58 -25.04
C ASP A 596 1.51 -6.71 -24.05
N PRO A 597 0.16 -6.62 -24.15
CA PRO A 597 -0.62 -5.78 -23.24
C PRO A 597 -0.64 -6.29 -21.80
N ALA A 598 -0.38 -7.59 -21.59
CA ALA A 598 -0.46 -8.24 -20.28
C ALA A 598 0.87 -8.27 -19.52
N GLY A 599 1.99 -7.98 -20.18
CA GLY A 599 3.32 -8.07 -19.58
C GLY A 599 4.34 -7.00 -19.95
N TYR A 600 4.07 -6.09 -20.89
CA TYR A 600 4.97 -4.95 -21.14
C TYR A 600 4.81 -3.85 -20.08
N VAL A 601 5.93 -3.35 -19.57
CA VAL A 601 6.00 -2.21 -18.63
C VAL A 601 6.86 -1.12 -19.26
N SER A 602 6.27 0.05 -19.52
CA SER A 602 7.01 1.18 -20.10
C SER A 602 7.64 2.11 -19.06
N ARG A 603 7.02 2.24 -17.88
CA ARG A 603 7.41 3.17 -16.80
C ARG A 603 6.94 2.66 -15.43
N VAL A 604 7.53 3.18 -14.36
CA VAL A 604 7.16 2.91 -12.95
C VAL A 604 7.10 4.21 -12.12
N SER A 605 6.08 4.38 -11.26
CA SER A 605 6.05 5.43 -10.23
C SER A 605 6.77 4.99 -8.97
N VAL A 606 7.51 5.90 -8.35
CA VAL A 606 8.24 5.66 -7.10
C VAL A 606 7.88 6.75 -6.09
N PRO A 607 6.88 6.50 -5.21
CA PRO A 607 6.66 7.28 -4.01
C PRO A 607 7.68 6.88 -2.92
N GLY A 608 8.16 7.83 -2.15
CA GLY A 608 9.09 7.53 -1.07
C GLY A 608 9.63 8.74 -0.32
N VAL A 609 10.57 8.46 0.57
CA VAL A 609 11.29 9.46 1.36
C VAL A 609 12.75 9.50 0.90
N LEU A 610 13.24 10.69 0.55
CA LEU A 610 14.66 10.91 0.31
C LEU A 610 15.41 10.77 1.63
N THR A 611 16.34 9.83 1.71
CA THR A 611 17.17 9.65 2.91
C THR A 611 18.38 10.59 2.88
N ASP A 612 19.06 10.71 4.02
CA ASP A 612 20.37 11.37 4.13
C ASP A 612 21.52 10.50 3.55
N ARG A 613 21.21 9.29 3.07
CA ARG A 613 22.17 8.33 2.52
C ARG A 613 22.32 8.52 1.01
N THR A 614 23.54 8.29 0.53
CA THR A 614 23.87 8.15 -0.89
C THR A 614 24.60 6.83 -1.09
N THR A 615 24.49 6.23 -2.29
CA THR A 615 25.30 5.07 -2.67
C THR A 615 26.09 5.34 -3.94
N ARG A 616 27.21 4.62 -4.09
CA ARG A 616 28.03 4.62 -5.30
C ARG A 616 27.68 3.41 -6.15
N LEU A 617 27.24 3.68 -7.39
CA LEU A 617 26.94 2.67 -8.41
C LEU A 617 28.25 2.09 -8.98
N PHE A 618 28.16 0.97 -9.69
CA PHE A 618 29.31 0.32 -10.33
C PHE A 618 30.03 1.25 -11.34
N SER A 619 29.29 2.18 -11.97
CA SER A 619 29.83 3.24 -12.84
C SER A 619 30.71 4.27 -12.10
N GLY A 620 30.78 4.23 -10.77
CA GLY A 620 31.42 5.25 -9.94
C GLY A 620 30.53 6.47 -9.65
N GLN A 621 29.39 6.61 -10.33
CA GLN A 621 28.38 7.64 -10.03
C GLN A 621 27.86 7.51 -8.60
N VAL A 622 27.60 8.63 -7.92
CA VAL A 622 26.94 8.66 -6.61
C VAL A 622 25.51 9.17 -6.78
N VAL A 623 24.54 8.42 -6.26
CA VAL A 623 23.11 8.76 -6.29
C VAL A 623 22.52 8.75 -4.87
N PRO A 624 21.56 9.62 -4.55
CA PRO A 624 20.85 9.56 -3.27
C PRO A 624 19.92 8.34 -3.18
N VAL A 625 19.72 7.85 -1.96
CA VAL A 625 18.87 6.70 -1.65
C VAL A 625 17.48 7.18 -1.26
N VAL A 626 16.46 6.61 -1.90
CA VAL A 626 15.04 6.79 -1.54
C VAL A 626 14.54 5.53 -0.84
N GLU A 627 13.92 5.69 0.33
CA GLU A 627 13.12 4.65 0.96
C GLU A 627 11.75 4.63 0.26
N VAL A 628 11.49 3.57 -0.50
CA VAL A 628 10.33 3.45 -1.39
C VAL A 628 9.14 2.81 -0.67
N LYS A 629 7.98 3.43 -0.84
CA LYS A 629 6.72 2.97 -0.25
C LYS A 629 5.97 2.03 -1.15
N SER A 630 5.37 1.01 -0.54
CA SER A 630 4.55 0.01 -1.24
C SER A 630 3.23 0.58 -1.80
N ARG A 631 2.66 1.62 -1.16
CA ARG A 631 1.45 2.30 -1.62
C ARG A 631 1.78 3.39 -2.65
N GLY A 632 1.14 3.34 -3.82
CA GLY A 632 1.38 4.29 -4.93
C GLY A 632 2.50 3.90 -5.91
N LEU A 633 3.14 2.75 -5.68
CA LEU A 633 4.11 2.13 -6.58
C LEU A 633 3.35 1.40 -7.70
N TYR A 634 3.28 2.00 -8.88
CA TYR A 634 2.55 1.49 -10.03
C TYR A 634 3.48 1.23 -11.21
N THR A 635 3.16 0.23 -12.01
CA THR A 635 3.72 0.00 -13.34
C THR A 635 2.65 0.34 -14.37
N TRP A 636 3.05 0.86 -15.54
CA TRP A 636 2.09 1.13 -16.63
C TRP A 636 2.59 0.63 -17.98
N ASN A 637 1.65 0.46 -18.90
CA ASN A 637 1.87 0.09 -20.28
C ASN A 637 1.32 1.20 -21.19
N GLU A 638 2.21 1.97 -21.81
CA GLU A 638 1.90 3.03 -22.80
C GLU A 638 0.91 2.55 -23.87
N THR A 639 1.14 1.36 -24.43
CA THR A 639 0.31 0.76 -25.48
C THR A 639 -1.12 0.50 -24.98
N ALA A 640 -1.27 -0.04 -23.78
CA ALA A 640 -2.58 -0.33 -23.20
C ALA A 640 -3.40 0.95 -22.94
N LEU A 641 -2.76 2.06 -22.53
CA LEU A 641 -3.45 3.35 -22.46
C LEU A 641 -3.85 3.85 -23.85
N ILE A 642 -2.95 3.79 -24.84
CA ILE A 642 -3.24 4.22 -26.21
C ILE A 642 -4.47 3.46 -26.74
N ASP A 643 -4.51 2.14 -26.59
CA ASP A 643 -5.63 1.32 -27.06
C ASP A 643 -6.94 1.61 -26.29
N SER A 644 -6.85 1.94 -24.99
CA SER A 644 -8.00 2.39 -24.18
C SER A 644 -8.56 3.74 -24.63
N VAL A 645 -7.69 4.74 -24.84
CA VAL A 645 -8.08 6.08 -25.34
C VAL A 645 -8.63 5.98 -26.77
N LEU A 646 -7.99 5.19 -27.63
CA LEU A 646 -8.50 4.91 -28.98
C LEU A 646 -9.84 4.16 -28.94
N GLY A 647 -10.05 3.25 -28.00
CA GLY A 647 -11.34 2.59 -27.76
C GLY A 647 -12.45 3.61 -27.46
N ALA A 648 -12.22 4.48 -26.48
CA ALA A 648 -13.17 5.53 -26.10
C ALA A 648 -13.49 6.50 -27.26
N VAL A 649 -12.45 7.00 -27.97
CA VAL A 649 -12.65 7.89 -29.13
C VAL A 649 -13.40 7.17 -30.26
N ARG A 650 -13.13 5.88 -30.51
CA ARG A 650 -13.84 5.10 -31.54
C ARG A 650 -15.30 4.88 -31.22
N GLU A 651 -15.64 4.59 -29.96
CA GLU A 651 -17.03 4.39 -29.54
C GLU A 651 -17.84 5.68 -29.71
N ASP A 652 -17.30 6.81 -29.24
CA ASP A 652 -17.91 8.13 -29.37
C ASP A 652 -18.03 8.60 -30.84
N SER A 653 -17.00 8.33 -31.67
CA SER A 653 -17.03 8.63 -33.11
C SER A 653 -18.07 7.79 -33.86
N ARG A 654 -18.20 6.49 -33.52
CA ARG A 654 -19.22 5.60 -34.10
C ARG A 654 -20.64 6.02 -33.72
N ALA A 655 -20.86 6.46 -32.48
CA ALA A 655 -22.14 6.98 -32.03
C ALA A 655 -22.57 8.26 -32.79
N ARG A 656 -21.61 9.01 -33.36
CA ARG A 656 -21.82 10.27 -34.09
C ARG A 656 -21.71 10.16 -35.61
N GLY A 657 -21.31 9.00 -36.14
CA GLY A 657 -21.15 8.77 -37.58
C GLY A 657 -19.91 9.43 -38.23
N VAL A 658 -18.96 9.92 -37.44
CA VAL A 658 -17.76 10.61 -37.92
C VAL A 658 -16.66 9.59 -38.24
N THR A 659 -16.20 9.55 -39.49
CA THR A 659 -15.10 8.68 -39.93
C THR A 659 -13.73 9.35 -39.76
N ILE A 660 -13.12 9.17 -38.58
CA ILE A 660 -11.72 9.55 -38.33
C ILE A 660 -10.79 8.45 -38.85
N GLU A 661 -9.69 8.81 -39.53
CA GLU A 661 -8.68 7.84 -39.97
C GLU A 661 -7.89 7.25 -38.77
N ASP A 662 -8.15 5.98 -38.45
CA ASP A 662 -7.52 5.21 -37.35
C ASP A 662 -5.99 5.39 -37.26
N VAL A 663 -5.30 5.39 -38.40
CA VAL A 663 -3.83 5.47 -38.49
C VAL A 663 -3.30 6.87 -38.14
N SER A 664 -4.12 7.91 -38.35
CA SER A 664 -3.79 9.29 -37.97
C SER A 664 -4.04 9.49 -36.48
N LEU A 665 -5.24 9.14 -36.00
CA LEU A 665 -5.63 9.25 -34.60
C LEU A 665 -4.65 8.49 -33.67
N GLY A 666 -4.27 7.26 -34.02
CA GLY A 666 -3.31 6.45 -33.26
C GLY A 666 -1.89 7.01 -33.21
N LYS A 667 -1.50 7.89 -34.15
CA LYS A 667 -0.24 8.64 -34.08
C LYS A 667 -0.38 9.89 -33.21
N THR A 668 -1.48 10.63 -33.36
CA THR A 668 -1.75 11.84 -32.55
C THR A 668 -1.88 11.50 -31.07
N VAL A 669 -2.63 10.45 -30.70
CA VAL A 669 -2.77 9.99 -29.31
C VAL A 669 -1.43 9.54 -28.72
N ARG A 670 -0.61 8.80 -29.49
CA ARG A 670 0.73 8.39 -29.03
C ARG A 670 1.65 9.59 -28.83
N ALA A 671 1.80 10.45 -29.85
CA ALA A 671 2.66 11.64 -29.76
C ALA A 671 2.20 12.63 -28.67
N PHE A 672 0.90 12.68 -28.40
CA PHE A 672 0.32 13.41 -27.27
C PHE A 672 0.75 12.82 -25.93
N LEU A 673 0.65 11.49 -25.74
CA LEU A 673 1.07 10.80 -24.51
C LEU A 673 2.59 10.82 -24.31
N ASP A 674 3.38 10.71 -25.38
CA ASP A 674 4.82 10.95 -25.37
C ASP A 674 5.11 12.39 -24.89
N LYS A 675 4.51 13.42 -25.52
CA LYS A 675 4.69 14.82 -25.11
C LYS A 675 4.29 15.04 -23.65
N ILE A 676 3.19 14.42 -23.21
CA ILE A 676 2.73 14.38 -21.81
C ILE A 676 3.83 13.82 -20.91
N TYR A 677 4.38 12.64 -21.20
CA TYR A 677 5.43 12.04 -20.39
C TYR A 677 6.72 12.88 -20.36
N TYR A 678 7.17 13.36 -21.52
CA TYR A 678 8.36 14.20 -21.64
C TYR A 678 8.24 15.56 -20.93
N GLN A 679 7.01 16.09 -20.77
CA GLN A 679 6.73 17.31 -20.00
C GLN A 679 6.47 17.06 -18.52
N PHE A 680 5.87 15.92 -18.14
CA PHE A 680 5.58 15.62 -16.74
C PHE A 680 6.82 15.18 -15.95
N ARG A 681 7.70 14.37 -16.57
CA ARG A 681 8.83 13.73 -15.88
C ARG A 681 9.81 14.75 -15.28
N ASN A 682 10.13 14.56 -14.01
CA ASN A 682 11.07 15.39 -13.26
C ASN A 682 11.61 14.62 -12.03
N LEU A 683 12.55 15.20 -11.28
CA LEU A 683 13.18 14.56 -10.11
C LEU A 683 12.21 14.21 -8.97
N GLY A 684 11.01 14.80 -8.93
CA GLY A 684 9.98 14.44 -7.96
C GLY A 684 10.22 15.01 -6.57
N GLN A 685 11.08 16.02 -6.40
CA GLN A 685 11.51 16.52 -5.08
C GLN A 685 10.74 17.76 -4.62
N SER A 686 10.55 18.79 -5.45
CA SER A 686 9.71 19.92 -5.08
C SER A 686 8.22 19.55 -5.06
N SER A 687 7.38 20.37 -4.45
CA SER A 687 5.94 20.08 -4.39
C SER A 687 5.28 20.16 -5.77
N ALA A 688 5.71 21.11 -6.62
CA ALA A 688 5.30 21.17 -8.02
C ALA A 688 5.79 19.94 -8.81
N ASP A 689 7.04 19.52 -8.60
CA ASP A 689 7.62 18.29 -9.17
C ASP A 689 6.80 17.04 -8.84
N ARG A 690 6.46 16.84 -7.55
CA ARG A 690 5.64 15.71 -7.08
C ARG A 690 4.24 15.74 -7.72
N ALA A 691 3.60 16.90 -7.76
CA ALA A 691 2.27 17.06 -8.35
C ALA A 691 2.30 16.84 -9.87
N LEU A 692 3.36 17.28 -10.56
CA LEU A 692 3.56 17.10 -11.99
C LEU A 692 3.78 15.61 -12.32
N ASN A 693 4.67 14.90 -11.60
CA ASN A 693 4.85 13.45 -11.78
C ASN A 693 3.56 12.67 -11.41
N TYR A 694 2.85 13.04 -10.34
CA TYR A 694 1.59 12.38 -9.97
C TYR A 694 0.45 12.66 -10.96
N ALA A 695 0.35 13.87 -11.51
CA ALA A 695 -0.55 14.18 -12.62
C ALA A 695 -0.20 13.36 -13.86
N GLY A 696 1.10 13.17 -14.15
CA GLY A 696 1.57 12.24 -15.17
C GLY A 696 1.07 10.83 -14.93
N THR A 697 1.29 10.27 -13.73
CA THR A 697 0.78 8.95 -13.31
C THR A 697 -0.73 8.83 -13.49
N ASN A 698 -1.49 9.77 -12.95
CA ASN A 698 -2.95 9.73 -13.01
C ASN A 698 -3.50 10.05 -14.40
N ALA A 699 -2.75 10.69 -15.31
CA ALA A 699 -3.13 10.81 -16.71
C ALA A 699 -3.25 9.43 -17.40
N PHE A 700 -2.46 8.43 -16.97
CA PHE A 700 -2.63 7.04 -17.42
C PHE A 700 -3.85 6.32 -16.80
N LEU A 701 -4.48 6.91 -15.78
CA LEU A 701 -5.73 6.41 -15.16
C LEU A 701 -6.97 7.18 -15.64
N PHE A 702 -6.81 8.47 -16.00
CA PHE A 702 -7.86 9.37 -16.47
C PHE A 702 -7.90 9.50 -18.01
N GLY A 703 -7.73 8.37 -18.72
CA GLY A 703 -7.76 8.30 -20.18
C GLY A 703 -9.06 8.83 -20.80
N SER A 704 -10.18 8.74 -20.07
CA SER A 704 -11.47 9.36 -20.43
C SER A 704 -11.39 10.89 -20.52
N GLN A 705 -10.78 11.56 -19.54
CA GLN A 705 -10.62 13.01 -19.50
C GLN A 705 -9.64 13.50 -20.59
N LEU A 706 -8.62 12.71 -20.90
CA LEU A 706 -7.73 12.98 -22.04
C LEU A 706 -8.48 12.82 -23.38
N SER A 707 -9.33 11.80 -23.52
CA SER A 707 -10.21 11.61 -24.67
C SER A 707 -11.16 12.81 -24.85
N GLU A 708 -11.81 13.28 -23.79
CA GLU A 708 -12.63 14.49 -23.83
C GLU A 708 -11.83 15.76 -24.14
N GLY A 709 -10.57 15.85 -23.71
CA GLY A 709 -9.65 16.93 -24.07
C GLY A 709 -9.33 16.96 -25.56
N LEU A 710 -9.05 15.81 -26.17
CA LEU A 710 -8.84 15.68 -27.62
C LEU A 710 -10.15 15.93 -28.41
N LEU A 711 -11.30 15.53 -27.87
CA LEU A 711 -12.63 15.71 -28.46
C LEU A 711 -13.31 17.04 -28.05
N SER A 712 -12.55 17.97 -27.46
CA SER A 712 -13.12 19.21 -26.89
C SER A 712 -13.69 20.21 -27.91
N ALA A 713 -13.55 19.94 -29.21
CA ALA A 713 -14.32 20.62 -30.25
C ALA A 713 -15.84 20.58 -29.98
N LYS A 714 -16.36 19.52 -29.32
CA LYS A 714 -17.78 19.42 -28.89
C LYS A 714 -18.22 20.49 -27.90
N HIS A 715 -17.28 21.17 -27.24
CA HIS A 715 -17.57 22.20 -26.23
C HIS A 715 -17.40 23.64 -26.76
N VAL A 716 -16.90 23.82 -27.99
CA VAL A 716 -16.54 25.14 -28.54
C VAL A 716 -17.19 25.34 -29.92
N PRO A 717 -18.09 26.31 -30.09
CA PRO A 717 -18.82 26.53 -31.34
C PRO A 717 -17.92 26.57 -32.58
N GLY A 718 -18.19 25.70 -33.55
CA GLY A 718 -17.38 25.49 -34.74
C GLY A 718 -17.60 24.07 -35.30
N PRO A 719 -16.76 23.62 -36.26
CA PRO A 719 -16.81 22.25 -36.76
C PRO A 719 -16.48 21.24 -35.64
N GLU A 720 -17.34 20.25 -35.42
CA GLU A 720 -17.19 19.25 -34.36
C GLU A 720 -16.22 18.11 -34.76
N ASP A 721 -15.99 17.90 -36.07
CA ASP A 721 -15.17 16.84 -36.65
C ASP A 721 -13.64 17.01 -36.43
N ARG A 722 -13.22 17.86 -35.48
CA ARG A 722 -11.81 18.25 -35.28
C ARG A 722 -11.25 17.76 -33.95
N LEU A 723 -10.01 17.30 -33.99
CA LEU A 723 -9.25 16.92 -32.81
C LEU A 723 -8.44 18.11 -32.29
N TYR A 724 -8.58 18.40 -31.00
CA TYR A 724 -7.73 19.35 -30.28
C TYR A 724 -6.37 18.69 -29.96
N ALA A 725 -5.32 19.50 -29.88
CA ALA A 725 -3.96 19.09 -29.53
C ALA A 725 -3.51 19.69 -28.19
N LEU A 726 -2.50 19.11 -27.53
CA LEU A 726 -1.90 19.67 -26.32
C LEU A 726 -1.13 20.96 -26.65
N ASP A 727 -1.56 22.07 -26.07
CA ASP A 727 -0.82 23.34 -26.04
C ASP A 727 0.31 23.20 -25.00
N SER A 728 -0.05 23.31 -23.73
CA SER A 728 0.85 23.49 -22.60
C SER A 728 0.35 22.81 -21.32
N ILE A 729 1.29 22.51 -20.44
CA ILE A 729 1.06 22.03 -19.08
C ILE A 729 1.77 23.01 -18.13
N SER A 730 1.09 23.42 -17.06
CA SER A 730 1.69 24.26 -16.01
C SER A 730 1.24 23.83 -14.62
N VAL A 731 2.01 24.19 -13.60
CA VAL A 731 1.70 23.90 -12.20
C VAL A 731 1.85 25.18 -11.38
N ALA A 732 0.85 25.46 -10.56
CA ALA A 732 0.85 26.56 -9.60
C ALA A 732 0.45 26.05 -8.21
N LYS A 733 0.79 26.78 -7.14
CA LYS A 733 0.29 26.42 -5.81
C LYS A 733 -1.21 26.73 -5.74
N SER A 734 -2.00 25.75 -5.31
CA SER A 734 -3.46 25.90 -5.24
C SER A 734 -3.88 26.85 -4.11
N PRO A 735 -4.85 27.75 -4.33
CA PRO A 735 -5.49 28.51 -3.26
C PRO A 735 -6.52 27.65 -2.49
N TYR A 736 -6.93 26.49 -3.03
CA TYR A 736 -8.01 25.65 -2.48
C TYR A 736 -7.50 24.56 -1.52
N CYS A 737 -6.55 24.92 -0.66
CA CYS A 737 -5.92 24.02 0.30
C CYS A 737 -6.50 24.09 1.71
N ARG A 738 -6.45 22.96 2.42
CA ARG A 738 -6.61 22.94 3.88
C ARG A 738 -5.34 23.49 4.55
N MET A 739 -5.47 24.05 5.75
CA MET A 739 -4.31 24.45 6.55
C MET A 739 -3.46 23.20 6.89
N GLY A 740 -2.21 23.17 6.42
CA GLY A 740 -1.31 22.02 6.54
C GLY A 740 -1.20 21.14 5.28
N SER A 741 -2.09 21.32 4.30
CA SER A 741 -1.95 20.73 2.96
C SER A 741 -0.95 21.51 2.09
N ASP A 742 -0.36 20.86 1.11
CA ASP A 742 0.53 21.46 0.13
C ASP A 742 0.07 21.14 -1.29
N CYS A 743 -1.16 21.56 -1.60
CA CYS A 743 -1.78 21.28 -2.88
C CYS A 743 -1.31 22.20 -4.02
N GLN A 744 -1.20 21.59 -5.19
CA GLN A 744 -0.81 22.21 -6.44
C GLN A 744 -1.92 22.04 -7.46
N ASP A 745 -2.19 23.10 -8.20
CA ASP A 745 -3.10 23.12 -9.33
C ASP A 745 -2.30 22.82 -10.61
N VAL A 746 -2.49 21.62 -11.16
CA VAL A 746 -1.92 21.22 -12.45
C VAL A 746 -2.93 21.55 -13.55
N VAL A 747 -2.49 22.36 -14.51
CA VAL A 747 -3.32 22.91 -15.58
C VAL A 747 -2.86 22.33 -16.91
N VAL A 748 -3.75 21.67 -17.64
CA VAL A 748 -3.51 21.04 -18.95
C VAL A 748 -4.37 21.75 -20.00
N ARG A 749 -3.74 22.35 -21.00
CA ARG A 749 -4.41 23.20 -22.00
C ARG A 749 -4.41 22.55 -23.39
N PHE A 750 -5.58 22.57 -24.03
CA PHE A 750 -5.81 22.04 -25.37
C PHE A 750 -6.21 23.16 -26.34
N PHE A 751 -5.82 23.06 -27.62
CA PHE A 751 -6.16 24.02 -28.67
C PHE A 751 -6.52 23.32 -30.00
N ASP A 752 -7.27 23.99 -30.88
CA ASP A 752 -7.54 23.53 -32.25
C ASP A 752 -6.34 23.93 -33.15
N PRO A 753 -5.54 22.98 -33.65
CA PRO A 753 -4.36 23.29 -34.47
C PRO A 753 -4.73 23.82 -35.86
N GLU A 754 -5.98 23.67 -36.29
CA GLU A 754 -6.50 24.09 -37.60
C GLU A 754 -7.32 25.40 -37.50
N ASP A 755 -7.46 26.01 -36.31
CA ASP A 755 -7.94 27.39 -36.11
C ASP A 755 -7.47 27.97 -34.75
N GLU A 756 -6.36 28.69 -34.75
CA GLU A 756 -5.81 29.38 -33.55
C GLU A 756 -6.76 30.41 -32.92
N ARG A 757 -7.85 30.82 -33.60
CA ARG A 757 -8.87 31.72 -33.04
C ARG A 757 -9.91 31.00 -32.21
N ARG A 758 -10.00 29.67 -32.30
CA ARG A 758 -10.96 28.86 -31.55
C ARG A 758 -10.54 28.80 -30.09
N SER A 759 -11.50 28.87 -29.17
CA SER A 759 -11.20 28.89 -27.73
C SER A 759 -10.43 27.63 -27.30
N ARG A 760 -9.35 27.84 -26.55
CA ARG A 760 -8.65 26.79 -25.80
C ARG A 760 -9.62 26.11 -24.83
N VAL A 761 -9.36 24.84 -24.52
CA VAL A 761 -10.04 24.14 -23.42
C VAL A 761 -9.00 23.77 -22.36
N THR A 762 -9.29 24.17 -21.12
CA THR A 762 -8.36 24.12 -20.01
C THR A 762 -8.90 23.16 -18.95
N TYR A 763 -8.12 22.13 -18.62
CA TYR A 763 -8.44 21.16 -17.57
C TYR A 763 -7.56 21.44 -16.34
N LEU A 764 -8.16 21.42 -15.16
CA LEU A 764 -7.53 21.73 -13.87
C LEU A 764 -7.65 20.53 -12.93
N PHE A 765 -6.52 20.11 -12.37
CA PHE A 765 -6.40 19.02 -11.41
C PHE A 765 -5.72 19.55 -10.14
N THR A 766 -6.46 19.67 -9.03
CA THR A 766 -5.88 20.02 -7.72
C THR A 766 -5.38 18.76 -7.01
N ILE A 767 -4.09 18.70 -6.71
CA ILE A 767 -3.40 17.54 -6.12
C ILE A 767 -2.70 17.98 -4.84
N ASP A 768 -3.02 17.34 -3.71
CA ASP A 768 -2.27 17.50 -2.44
C ASP A 768 -1.02 16.60 -2.47
N VAL A 769 0.15 17.19 -2.18
CA VAL A 769 1.44 16.49 -2.11
C VAL A 769 2.08 16.59 -0.72
N SER A 770 1.30 16.85 0.34
CA SER A 770 1.79 16.89 1.73
C SER A 770 2.25 15.53 2.29
N ASP A 771 1.88 14.40 1.67
CA ASP A 771 2.16 13.05 2.16
C ASP A 771 2.99 12.22 1.14
N GLU A 772 3.55 11.10 1.58
CA GLU A 772 4.38 10.17 0.80
C GLU A 772 3.68 9.68 -0.48
N LEU A 773 2.35 9.57 -0.44
CA LEU A 773 1.48 9.34 -1.58
C LEU A 773 0.59 10.57 -1.83
N PRO A 774 0.79 11.30 -2.94
CA PRO A 774 -0.10 12.39 -3.33
C PRO A 774 -1.54 11.94 -3.60
N VAL A 775 -2.49 12.88 -3.48
CA VAL A 775 -3.93 12.63 -3.68
C VAL A 775 -4.61 13.74 -4.47
N SER A 776 -5.50 13.40 -5.39
CA SER A 776 -6.37 14.38 -6.08
C SER A 776 -7.52 14.81 -5.17
N LEU A 777 -7.70 16.13 -4.97
CA LEU A 777 -8.67 16.67 -3.99
C LEU A 777 -10.08 16.90 -4.55
N ALA A 778 -10.24 17.01 -5.87
CA ALA A 778 -11.50 17.36 -6.54
C ALA A 778 -11.63 16.64 -7.88
N PRO A 779 -12.86 16.50 -8.44
CA PRO A 779 -13.06 16.16 -9.84
C PRO A 779 -12.36 17.18 -10.75
N THR A 780 -11.91 16.74 -11.93
CA THR A 780 -11.27 17.63 -12.91
C THR A 780 -12.21 18.76 -13.30
N HIS A 781 -11.79 20.01 -13.11
CA HIS A 781 -12.54 21.17 -13.57
C HIS A 781 -12.17 21.51 -15.02
N GLN A 782 -13.17 21.82 -15.85
CA GLN A 782 -12.99 22.20 -17.25
C GLN A 782 -13.43 23.66 -17.48
N PHE A 783 -12.62 24.41 -18.22
CA PHE A 783 -12.84 25.82 -18.55
C PHE A 783 -12.65 26.06 -20.04
N LEU A 784 -13.30 27.12 -20.57
CA LEU A 784 -13.13 27.59 -21.94
C LEU A 784 -12.36 28.90 -21.94
N GLY A 785 -11.27 28.96 -22.71
CA GLY A 785 -10.31 30.07 -22.73
C GLY A 785 -9.18 29.92 -21.70
N ASP A 786 -8.49 31.03 -21.47
CA ASP A 786 -7.47 31.17 -20.42
C ASP A 786 -8.11 31.43 -19.06
N MET A 787 -7.48 30.91 -17.99
CA MET A 787 -7.73 31.28 -16.60
C MET A 787 -6.76 32.38 -16.14
#